data_AF-A0A973EYK7-F1
#
_entry.id   AF-A0A973EYK7-F1
#
_cell.length_a   1.000
_cell.length_b   1.000
_cell.length_c   1.000
_cell.angle_alpha   90.00
_cell.angle_beta   90.00
_cell.angle_gamma   90.00
#
_symmetry.space_group_name_H-M   'P 1'
#
loop_
_entity.id
_entity.type
_entity.pdbx_description
1 polymer ?
#
loop_
_entity_poly.entity_id
_entity_poly.type
_entity_poly.pdbx_seq_one_letter_code
_entity_poly.pdbx_strand_id
1 'polypeptide(L)'
;MYKEATGGLMGSRGLQYIITDSWEAGTQNWTDDMMTEFKNRRGYDILPWLPVLSGYVVESSEASDKFLWDFRRTLEELVAEYHYDQLTDILAERGMLGRYTESHEGGRAFIGDGIEVKRRAAVPMSATWTPGGFGGNEGGVATRFKADVRESASVSHIYGQKYVAAESLTAIGTAWAWSPELLKPVADMELACGLNRFVIHTSVHQPLDDKIPGLGLGPFGQWFNRHETWAEQAIAWTTYLARSSYMLQQGQFIADVAYLYGEGNNITALFGQQLPKVPQGYEYDFVNADALVNVLKTEEGSITTPGGMKYKILALDESTRQMSLPVLRKISELVKAGAIVAGPRPESTPSLSDNQDEFIAILNELWPEGKGEKTTGQGKVYSGYTIQEVLDMQKIIPDFAYSKPHDDTEILYVHRKLRNSDIYWINNRRNRNEDIEATFRIAGMAPELWHPETGLIEPLSYRIENGVTKVPVRLTPNDAVFVVFRKKTGQNSVTVEKPAEEIIAEISGPWKVNFQVKRGAPTEVTFDELTPWNENSNTGIKYFSGTATYSRTISVPEEWLQRKSEIWIDLGDVKYLAEVMINGNSLGITWKTPFRINLTGALKAGENLLEIKVTNLWVNRLIGDQQPDITEKLTYTTMAFYRADSPLMPSGLLGPVKIVRFK
;
A
#
# COMPACT_ATOMS: atom_id res chain seq x y z
N MET A 1 9.35 -31.07 14.74
CA MET A 1 9.60 -29.78 15.44
C MET A 1 8.31 -28.98 15.66
N TYR A 2 7.77 -28.21 14.70
CA TYR A 2 6.62 -27.32 14.98
C TYR A 2 5.37 -28.02 15.53
N LYS A 3 4.95 -29.15 14.97
CA LYS A 3 3.80 -29.94 15.48
C LYS A 3 3.93 -30.32 16.96
N GLU A 4 5.16 -30.63 17.38
CA GLU A 4 5.48 -30.98 18.76
C GLU A 4 5.55 -29.72 19.64
N ALA A 5 6.24 -28.68 19.18
CA ALA A 5 6.40 -27.42 19.89
C ALA A 5 5.05 -26.71 20.16
N THR A 6 4.09 -26.81 19.25
CA THR A 6 2.75 -26.22 19.43
C THR A 6 1.80 -27.11 20.23
N GLY A 7 2.22 -28.30 20.68
CA GLY A 7 1.36 -29.24 21.39
C GLY A 7 0.14 -29.69 20.57
N GLY A 8 0.29 -29.79 19.25
CA GLY A 8 -0.81 -30.14 18.33
C GLY A 8 -1.67 -28.97 17.86
N LEU A 9 -1.35 -27.72 18.21
CA LEU A 9 -2.03 -26.52 17.71
C LEU A 9 -1.43 -26.03 16.38
N MET A 10 -1.41 -26.92 15.38
CA MET A 10 -1.03 -26.60 14.01
C MET A 10 -2.23 -26.85 13.10
N GLY A 11 -2.56 -25.92 12.21
CA GLY A 11 -3.70 -25.99 11.29
C GLY A 11 -4.82 -25.00 11.61
N SER A 12 -5.95 -25.46 12.13
CA SER A 12 -7.13 -24.61 12.37
C SER A 12 -7.02 -23.67 13.58
N ARG A 13 -6.04 -23.90 14.47
CA ARG A 13 -5.75 -23.10 15.67
C ARG A 13 -4.23 -23.04 15.87
N GLY A 14 -3.74 -21.99 16.54
CA GLY A 14 -2.31 -21.81 16.80
C GLY A 14 -1.54 -21.42 15.55
N LEU A 15 -0.61 -22.25 15.09
CA LEU A 15 0.18 -22.02 13.88
C LEU A 15 -0.63 -22.41 12.63
N GLN A 16 -1.13 -21.42 11.90
CA GLN A 16 -2.04 -21.64 10.77
C GLN A 16 -1.41 -21.39 9.40
N TYR A 17 -0.38 -20.57 9.35
CA TYR A 17 0.31 -20.17 8.12
C TYR A 17 1.82 -20.33 8.28
N ILE A 18 2.51 -20.46 7.15
CA ILE A 18 3.96 -20.28 7.03
C ILE A 18 4.21 -19.04 6.17
N ILE A 19 5.30 -18.33 6.46
CA ILE A 19 5.80 -17.27 5.58
C ILE A 19 6.99 -17.80 4.78
N THR A 20 7.00 -17.47 3.49
CA THR A 20 8.15 -17.63 2.59
C THR A 20 8.62 -16.21 2.35
N ASP A 21 9.75 -15.86 2.98
CA ASP A 21 10.33 -14.53 2.95
C ASP A 21 10.89 -14.19 1.55
N SER A 22 11.36 -12.96 1.35
CA SER A 22 12.09 -12.59 0.14
C SER A 22 13.36 -13.43 -0.02
N TRP A 23 13.87 -13.54 -1.25
CA TRP A 23 14.90 -14.52 -1.60
C TRP A 23 16.32 -13.94 -1.61
N GLU A 24 17.17 -14.31 -0.65
CA GLU A 24 18.60 -13.96 -0.62
C GLU A 24 19.54 -15.18 -0.69
N ALA A 25 19.03 -16.35 -1.12
CA ALA A 25 19.79 -17.60 -1.14
C ALA A 25 20.74 -17.76 -2.35
N GLY A 26 20.97 -16.70 -3.13
CA GLY A 26 21.76 -16.74 -4.36
C GLY A 26 21.05 -17.45 -5.52
N THR A 27 21.81 -17.83 -6.55
CA THR A 27 21.30 -18.44 -7.78
C THR A 27 21.78 -19.88 -7.94
N GLN A 28 20.84 -20.78 -8.25
CA GLN A 28 21.09 -22.16 -8.61
C GLN A 28 20.71 -22.40 -10.07
N ASN A 29 21.49 -23.21 -10.78
CA ASN A 29 21.25 -23.49 -12.20
C ASN A 29 21.25 -24.99 -12.54
N TRP A 30 21.25 -25.89 -11.55
CA TRP A 30 21.24 -27.33 -11.82
C TRP A 30 20.45 -28.10 -10.76
N THR A 31 19.88 -29.24 -11.17
CA THR A 31 19.28 -30.27 -10.31
C THR A 31 19.50 -31.64 -10.96
N ASP A 32 19.40 -32.72 -10.20
CA ASP A 32 19.66 -34.08 -10.71
C ASP A 32 18.73 -34.46 -11.88
N ASP A 33 17.48 -34.02 -11.84
CA ASP A 33 16.48 -34.27 -12.89
C ASP A 33 16.48 -33.24 -14.03
N MET A 34 17.45 -32.31 -14.08
CA MET A 34 17.47 -31.18 -15.03
C MET A 34 17.33 -31.62 -16.48
N MET A 35 18.02 -32.70 -16.88
CA MET A 35 17.97 -33.18 -18.26
C MET A 35 16.59 -33.70 -18.66
N THR A 36 15.93 -34.42 -17.75
CA THR A 36 14.58 -34.94 -17.95
C THR A 36 13.56 -33.80 -18.00
N GLU A 37 13.63 -32.88 -17.04
CA GLU A 37 12.74 -31.72 -16.94
C GLU A 37 12.87 -30.81 -18.17
N PHE A 38 14.09 -30.47 -18.57
CA PHE A 38 14.34 -29.65 -19.76
C PHE A 38 13.74 -30.30 -21.00
N LYS A 39 14.02 -31.59 -21.24
CA LYS A 39 13.54 -32.30 -22.42
C LYS A 39 12.01 -32.36 -22.47
N ASN A 40 11.36 -32.60 -21.33
CA ASN A 40 9.91 -32.68 -21.26
C ASN A 40 9.24 -31.32 -21.52
N ARG A 41 9.85 -30.23 -21.06
CA ARG A 41 9.26 -28.88 -21.11
C ARG A 41 9.60 -28.12 -22.38
N ARG A 42 10.79 -28.33 -22.93
CA ARG A 42 11.29 -27.62 -24.12
C ARG A 42 11.17 -28.47 -25.39
N GLY A 43 11.09 -29.80 -25.27
CA GLY A 43 10.85 -30.69 -26.39
C GLY A 43 12.11 -31.10 -27.17
N TYR A 44 13.30 -30.76 -26.69
CA TYR A 44 14.58 -31.18 -27.27
C TYR A 44 15.62 -31.54 -26.19
N ASP A 45 16.67 -32.25 -26.59
CA ASP A 45 17.69 -32.74 -25.67
C ASP A 45 18.67 -31.61 -25.27
N ILE A 46 18.93 -31.46 -23.97
CA ILE A 46 19.90 -30.50 -23.44
C ILE A 46 21.35 -30.94 -23.69
N LEU A 47 21.62 -32.25 -23.85
CA LEU A 47 22.98 -32.80 -23.89
C LEU A 47 23.89 -32.13 -24.93
N PRO A 48 23.46 -31.89 -26.19
CA PRO A 48 24.31 -31.21 -27.18
C PRO A 48 24.64 -29.76 -26.82
N TRP A 49 23.82 -29.14 -25.96
CA TRP A 49 23.88 -27.72 -25.62
C TRP A 49 24.58 -27.43 -24.28
N LEU A 50 24.89 -28.45 -23.48
CA LEU A 50 25.60 -28.29 -22.21
C LEU A 50 26.89 -27.46 -22.30
N PRO A 51 27.72 -27.52 -23.37
CA PRO A 51 28.90 -26.66 -23.48
C PRO A 51 28.57 -25.17 -23.38
N VAL A 52 27.38 -24.74 -23.80
CA VAL A 52 26.94 -23.34 -23.71
C VAL A 52 26.87 -22.84 -22.27
N LEU A 53 26.53 -23.69 -21.31
CA LEU A 53 26.51 -23.33 -19.88
C LEU A 53 27.90 -22.97 -19.34
N SER A 54 28.96 -23.41 -20.03
CA SER A 54 30.36 -23.07 -19.72
C SER A 54 30.97 -21.99 -20.64
N GLY A 55 30.14 -21.36 -21.48
CA GLY A 55 30.54 -20.23 -22.32
C GLY A 55 30.99 -20.59 -23.75
N TYR A 56 30.83 -21.85 -24.18
CA TYR A 56 31.10 -22.23 -25.58
C TYR A 56 29.91 -21.94 -26.48
N VAL A 57 30.18 -21.46 -27.70
CA VAL A 57 29.13 -21.29 -28.71
C VAL A 57 28.88 -22.64 -29.39
N VAL A 58 27.62 -23.08 -29.38
CA VAL A 58 27.12 -24.24 -30.12
C VAL A 58 26.24 -23.74 -31.26
N GLU A 59 26.52 -24.21 -32.48
CA GLU A 59 25.92 -23.78 -33.76
C GLU A 59 26.15 -22.30 -34.11
N SER A 60 25.59 -21.38 -33.34
CA SER A 60 25.76 -19.93 -33.48
C SER A 60 25.52 -19.23 -32.15
N SER A 61 25.93 -17.96 -32.03
CA SER A 61 25.67 -17.16 -30.83
C SER A 61 24.17 -17.03 -30.56
N GLU A 62 23.36 -16.81 -31.61
CA GLU A 62 21.91 -16.71 -31.48
C GLU A 62 21.28 -18.02 -30.99
N ALA A 63 21.70 -19.16 -31.55
CA ALA A 63 21.18 -20.46 -31.13
C ALA A 63 21.57 -20.77 -29.67
N SER A 64 22.80 -20.43 -29.28
CA SER A 64 23.28 -20.55 -27.90
C SER A 64 22.50 -19.65 -26.93
N ASP A 65 22.20 -18.41 -27.31
CA ASP A 65 21.40 -17.48 -26.49
C ASP A 65 19.95 -17.96 -26.32
N LYS A 66 19.34 -18.49 -27.40
CA LYS A 66 18.00 -19.09 -27.36
C LYS A 66 17.96 -20.33 -26.46
N PHE A 67 18.97 -21.20 -26.55
CA PHE A 67 19.12 -22.30 -25.61
C PHE A 67 19.25 -21.82 -24.15
N LEU A 68 20.07 -20.80 -23.89
CA LEU A 68 20.22 -20.25 -22.55
C LEU A 68 18.91 -19.65 -22.01
N TRP A 69 18.07 -19.09 -22.89
CA TRP A 69 16.73 -18.66 -22.51
C TRP A 69 15.84 -19.84 -22.15
N ASP A 70 15.77 -20.89 -22.97
CA ASP A 70 15.00 -22.12 -22.68
C ASP A 70 15.45 -22.78 -21.37
N PHE A 71 16.75 -22.75 -21.10
CA PHE A 71 17.35 -23.26 -19.86
C PHE A 71 16.93 -22.46 -18.64
N ARG A 72 16.99 -21.12 -18.71
CA ARG A 72 16.50 -20.26 -17.62
C ARG A 72 15.00 -20.41 -17.43
N ARG A 73 14.21 -20.48 -18.50
CA ARG A 73 12.76 -20.71 -18.40
C ARG A 73 12.44 -22.03 -17.70
N THR A 74 13.22 -23.07 -17.98
CA THR A 74 13.09 -24.36 -17.28
C THR A 74 13.36 -24.20 -15.78
N LEU A 75 14.43 -23.48 -15.40
CA LEU A 75 14.72 -23.19 -13.99
C LEU A 75 13.60 -22.41 -13.30
N GLU A 76 13.03 -21.40 -13.95
CA GLU A 76 11.92 -20.60 -13.39
C GLU A 76 10.70 -21.47 -13.07
N GLU A 77 10.30 -22.32 -14.02
CA GLU A 77 9.17 -23.23 -13.85
C GLU A 77 9.42 -24.23 -12.72
N LEU A 78 10.64 -24.77 -12.62
CA LEU A 78 11.02 -25.68 -11.54
C LEU A 78 10.99 -24.99 -10.17
N VAL A 79 11.42 -23.72 -10.08
CA VAL A 79 11.32 -22.95 -8.83
C VAL A 79 9.85 -22.74 -8.45
N ALA A 80 9.01 -22.29 -9.38
CA ALA A 80 7.59 -22.08 -9.11
C ALA A 80 6.89 -23.38 -8.68
N GLU A 81 7.12 -24.48 -9.39
CA GLU A 81 6.43 -25.75 -9.15
C GLU A 81 6.99 -26.51 -7.93
N TYR A 82 8.30 -26.73 -7.87
CA TYR A 82 8.90 -27.61 -6.87
C TYR A 82 9.31 -26.91 -5.57
N HIS A 83 9.49 -25.59 -5.56
CA HIS A 83 9.70 -24.85 -4.32
C HIS A 83 8.39 -24.31 -3.76
N TYR A 84 7.69 -23.49 -4.55
CA TYR A 84 6.56 -22.70 -4.05
C TYR A 84 5.23 -23.45 -4.07
N ASP A 85 4.86 -24.07 -5.19
CA ASP A 85 3.60 -24.78 -5.33
C ASP A 85 3.59 -26.08 -4.52
N GLN A 86 4.71 -26.82 -4.52
CA GLN A 86 4.88 -27.99 -3.67
C GLN A 86 4.77 -27.66 -2.17
N LEU A 87 5.28 -26.51 -1.72
CA LEU A 87 5.11 -26.06 -0.34
C LEU A 87 3.62 -25.85 -0.02
N THR A 88 2.82 -25.29 -0.94
CA THR A 88 1.36 -25.20 -0.76
C THR A 88 0.73 -26.57 -0.53
N ASP A 89 1.13 -27.58 -1.31
CA ASP A 89 0.59 -28.94 -1.19
C ASP A 89 0.99 -29.60 0.15
N ILE A 90 2.25 -29.48 0.56
CA ILE A 90 2.75 -29.97 1.86
C ILE A 90 2.00 -29.32 3.03
N LEU A 91 1.70 -28.02 2.94
CA LEU A 91 0.95 -27.31 3.97
C LEU A 91 -0.51 -27.74 4.02
N ALA A 92 -1.14 -28.00 2.87
CA ALA A 92 -2.50 -28.51 2.79
C ALA A 92 -2.63 -29.91 3.41
N GLU A 93 -1.69 -30.82 3.14
CA GLU A 93 -1.63 -32.15 3.78
C GLU A 93 -1.54 -32.08 5.30
N ARG A 94 -0.98 -30.97 5.82
CA ARG A 94 -0.84 -30.70 7.26
C ARG A 94 -2.03 -29.94 7.86
N GLY A 95 -3.08 -29.68 7.08
CA GLY A 95 -4.27 -28.93 7.51
C GLY A 95 -4.00 -27.45 7.79
N MET A 96 -2.89 -26.90 7.27
CA MET A 96 -2.57 -25.49 7.39
C MET A 96 -3.38 -24.66 6.39
N LEU A 97 -3.60 -23.38 6.70
CA LEU A 97 -4.39 -22.47 5.86
C LEU A 97 -3.62 -21.97 4.63
N GLY A 98 -2.31 -22.22 4.57
CA GLY A 98 -1.45 -21.95 3.41
C GLY A 98 -0.23 -21.12 3.76
N ARG A 99 0.29 -20.40 2.77
CA ARG A 99 1.49 -19.57 2.89
C ARG A 99 1.23 -18.10 2.58
N TYR A 100 1.92 -17.24 3.33
CA TYR A 100 2.29 -15.90 2.90
C TYR A 100 3.57 -16.02 2.08
N THR A 101 3.66 -15.33 0.95
CA THR A 101 4.82 -15.48 0.07
C THR A 101 5.24 -14.17 -0.54
N GLU A 102 6.47 -13.79 -0.23
CA GLU A 102 7.24 -12.79 -0.93
C GLU A 102 8.00 -13.39 -2.13
N SER A 103 8.66 -12.55 -2.91
CA SER A 103 9.43 -12.96 -4.09
C SER A 103 10.80 -12.28 -4.12
N HIS A 104 10.93 -11.25 -4.96
CA HIS A 104 12.18 -10.59 -5.26
C HIS A 104 12.41 -9.34 -4.40
N GLU A 105 11.35 -8.71 -3.89
CA GLU A 105 11.31 -7.37 -3.25
C GLU A 105 11.84 -6.23 -4.15
N GLY A 106 13.05 -6.37 -4.70
CA GLY A 106 13.67 -5.43 -5.61
C GLY A 106 14.65 -6.10 -6.57
N GLY A 107 14.70 -5.61 -7.81
CA GLY A 107 15.56 -6.18 -8.84
C GLY A 107 15.17 -7.62 -9.17
N ARG A 108 16.16 -8.46 -9.51
CA ARG A 108 15.96 -9.89 -9.80
C ARG A 108 16.84 -10.72 -8.90
N ALA A 109 16.30 -11.06 -7.73
CA ALA A 109 17.03 -11.76 -6.68
C ALA A 109 17.34 -13.24 -7.01
N PHE A 110 16.52 -13.88 -7.84
CA PHE A 110 16.70 -15.26 -8.29
C PHE A 110 16.11 -15.48 -9.70
N ILE A 111 16.33 -16.68 -10.25
CA ILE A 111 15.73 -17.11 -11.52
C ILE A 111 14.29 -17.54 -11.23
N GLY A 112 13.36 -16.61 -11.39
CA GLY A 112 11.94 -16.81 -11.20
C GLY A 112 11.15 -15.58 -11.63
N ASP A 113 9.83 -15.76 -11.71
CA ASP A 113 8.88 -14.69 -11.91
C ASP A 113 8.01 -14.51 -10.66
N GLY A 114 7.88 -13.27 -10.21
CA GLY A 114 7.22 -12.95 -8.95
C GLY A 114 5.71 -13.25 -8.96
N ILE A 115 5.04 -13.20 -10.12
CA ILE A 115 3.64 -13.63 -10.24
C ILE A 115 3.54 -15.16 -10.13
N GLU A 116 4.40 -15.91 -10.83
CA GLU A 116 4.35 -17.39 -10.83
C GLU A 116 4.54 -17.97 -9.42
N VAL A 117 5.57 -17.53 -8.69
CA VAL A 117 5.87 -18.09 -7.35
C VAL A 117 4.79 -17.79 -6.31
N LYS A 118 4.00 -16.74 -6.52
CA LYS A 118 2.89 -16.32 -5.66
C LYS A 118 1.54 -16.94 -6.08
N ARG A 119 1.42 -17.58 -7.26
CA ARG A 119 0.12 -17.98 -7.86
C ARG A 119 -0.72 -18.94 -7.01
N ARG A 120 -0.09 -19.83 -6.22
CA ARG A 120 -0.76 -20.75 -5.27
C ARG A 120 -0.58 -20.34 -3.80
N ALA A 121 -0.04 -19.15 -3.52
CA ALA A 121 0.00 -18.65 -2.15
C ALA A 121 -1.43 -18.37 -1.66
N ALA A 122 -1.67 -18.56 -0.35
CA ALA A 122 -2.94 -18.13 0.24
C ALA A 122 -2.99 -16.60 0.37
N VAL A 123 -1.82 -15.98 0.54
CA VAL A 123 -1.64 -14.54 0.60
C VAL A 123 -0.36 -14.16 -0.18
N PRO A 124 -0.47 -13.66 -1.43
CA PRO A 124 0.66 -12.99 -2.07
C PRO A 124 1.11 -11.80 -1.21
N MET A 125 2.42 -11.68 -1.03
CA MET A 125 3.04 -10.71 -0.12
C MET A 125 4.19 -9.99 -0.82
N SER A 126 4.37 -8.71 -0.49
CA SER A 126 5.46 -7.83 -0.95
C SER A 126 6.20 -7.25 0.24
N ALA A 127 7.16 -6.35 0.03
CA ALA A 127 7.72 -5.53 1.10
C ALA A 127 7.66 -4.03 0.78
N THR A 128 7.68 -3.19 1.83
CA THR A 128 7.74 -1.74 1.70
C THR A 128 8.52 -1.11 2.84
N TRP A 129 9.44 -0.21 2.47
CA TRP A 129 10.21 0.56 3.43
C TRP A 129 9.72 1.99 3.53
N THR A 130 9.90 2.58 4.71
CA THR A 130 9.74 4.02 4.90
C THR A 130 10.79 4.82 4.11
N PRO A 131 10.52 6.11 3.81
CA PRO A 131 11.52 6.99 3.19
C PRO A 131 12.88 6.96 3.92
N GLY A 132 13.97 7.08 3.16
CA GLY A 132 15.34 7.00 3.70
C GLY A 132 15.88 5.57 3.92
N GLY A 133 15.11 4.53 3.60
CA GLY A 133 15.55 3.13 3.66
C GLY A 133 16.52 2.70 2.54
N PHE A 134 16.87 1.41 2.49
CA PHE A 134 17.57 0.86 1.33
C PHE A 134 16.73 1.13 0.06
N GLY A 135 17.36 1.60 -1.02
CA GLY A 135 16.66 2.04 -2.22
C GLY A 135 16.08 3.46 -2.18
N GLY A 136 16.46 4.25 -1.15
CA GLY A 136 16.43 5.71 -1.04
C GLY A 136 15.59 6.52 -2.03
N ASN A 137 14.59 7.22 -1.50
CA ASN A 137 14.24 8.56 -1.98
C ASN A 137 14.26 9.50 -0.77
N GLU A 138 14.96 10.63 -0.88
CA GLU A 138 14.86 11.73 0.10
C GLU A 138 13.42 12.26 0.08
N GLY A 139 12.61 11.82 1.05
CA GLY A 139 11.26 12.35 1.29
C GLY A 139 10.08 11.60 0.66
N GLY A 140 10.27 10.43 0.04
CA GLY A 140 9.16 9.65 -0.56
C GLY A 140 9.35 8.14 -0.57
N VAL A 141 8.30 7.39 -0.92
CA VAL A 141 8.39 5.92 -1.07
C VAL A 141 9.00 5.56 -2.42
N ALA A 142 10.00 4.68 -2.42
CA ALA A 142 10.69 4.25 -3.62
C ALA A 142 9.76 3.48 -4.58
N THR A 143 9.96 3.68 -5.89
CA THR A 143 9.11 3.06 -6.93
C THR A 143 9.14 1.53 -6.87
N ARG A 144 10.28 0.93 -6.50
CA ARG A 144 10.41 -0.53 -6.37
C ARG A 144 9.36 -1.17 -5.46
N PHE A 145 9.02 -0.52 -4.35
CA PHE A 145 8.01 -1.03 -3.43
C PHE A 145 6.59 -0.91 -4.02
N LYS A 146 6.33 0.14 -4.81
CA LYS A 146 5.07 0.24 -5.57
C LYS A 146 4.94 -0.92 -6.56
N ALA A 147 6.03 -1.26 -7.25
CA ALA A 147 6.05 -2.34 -8.22
C ALA A 147 5.81 -3.70 -7.55
N ASP A 148 6.46 -3.99 -6.42
CA ASP A 148 6.30 -5.25 -5.69
C ASP A 148 4.90 -5.40 -5.05
N VAL A 149 4.35 -4.32 -4.46
CA VAL A 149 2.96 -4.34 -3.96
C VAL A 149 1.98 -4.58 -5.11
N ARG A 150 2.16 -3.91 -6.27
CA ARG A 150 1.32 -4.12 -7.45
C ARG A 150 1.47 -5.50 -8.06
N GLU A 151 2.66 -6.11 -8.03
CA GLU A 151 2.87 -7.51 -8.41
C GLU A 151 1.98 -8.43 -7.55
N SER A 152 2.06 -8.27 -6.23
CA SER A 152 1.29 -9.09 -5.28
C SER A 152 -0.22 -8.87 -5.41
N ALA A 153 -0.64 -7.63 -5.66
CA ALA A 153 -2.03 -7.30 -5.95
C ALA A 153 -2.51 -7.94 -7.26
N SER A 154 -1.70 -7.88 -8.32
CA SER A 154 -2.02 -8.47 -9.62
C SER A 154 -2.21 -9.99 -9.50
N VAL A 155 -1.37 -10.68 -8.72
CA VAL A 155 -1.56 -12.11 -8.39
C VAL A 155 -2.94 -12.33 -7.76
N SER A 156 -3.25 -11.58 -6.69
CA SER A 156 -4.52 -11.71 -5.98
C SER A 156 -5.73 -11.50 -6.89
N HIS A 157 -5.66 -10.54 -7.80
CA HIS A 157 -6.73 -10.23 -8.74
C HIS A 157 -6.88 -11.30 -9.83
N ILE A 158 -5.78 -11.75 -10.42
CA ILE A 158 -5.79 -12.75 -11.50
C ILE A 158 -6.27 -14.11 -11.00
N TYR A 159 -5.71 -14.58 -9.88
CA TYR A 159 -5.94 -15.93 -9.37
C TYR A 159 -7.04 -16.01 -8.30
N GLY A 160 -7.55 -14.87 -7.82
CA GLY A 160 -8.72 -14.82 -6.94
C GLY A 160 -8.41 -15.01 -5.45
N GLN A 161 -7.15 -14.86 -5.02
CA GLN A 161 -6.84 -14.73 -3.61
C GLN A 161 -7.53 -13.49 -3.05
N LYS A 162 -7.95 -13.56 -1.80
CA LYS A 162 -8.65 -12.45 -1.14
C LYS A 162 -7.69 -11.37 -0.62
N TYR A 163 -6.50 -11.79 -0.20
CA TYR A 163 -5.60 -10.98 0.59
C TYR A 163 -4.34 -10.65 -0.19
N VAL A 164 -3.94 -9.39 -0.11
CA VAL A 164 -2.64 -8.87 -0.57
C VAL A 164 -1.95 -8.34 0.67
N ALA A 165 -0.80 -8.92 1.00
CA ALA A 165 -0.01 -8.51 2.15
C ALA A 165 1.26 -7.76 1.76
N ALA A 166 1.84 -7.08 2.73
CA ALA A 166 3.19 -6.56 2.64
C ALA A 166 3.88 -6.64 4.00
N GLU A 167 5.18 -6.95 4.00
CA GLU A 167 6.10 -6.52 5.05
C GLU A 167 6.09 -4.98 5.03
N SER A 168 5.28 -4.40 5.91
CA SER A 168 4.96 -2.98 5.86
C SER A 168 5.84 -2.16 6.79
N LEU A 169 6.29 -1.00 6.28
CA LEU A 169 6.91 0.09 7.03
C LEU A 169 8.33 -0.19 7.54
N THR A 170 9.10 -1.06 6.91
CA THR A 170 10.50 -1.32 7.32
C THR A 170 11.32 -0.03 7.31
N ALA A 171 12.05 0.24 8.39
CA ALA A 171 12.79 1.49 8.57
C ALA A 171 14.25 1.24 8.93
N ILE A 172 15.13 2.16 8.58
CA ILE A 172 16.54 2.17 8.99
C ILE A 172 16.99 3.62 9.21
N GLY A 173 17.95 3.83 10.11
CA GLY A 173 18.58 5.15 10.35
C GLY A 173 17.71 6.19 11.07
N THR A 174 16.48 5.83 11.46
CA THR A 174 15.46 6.75 12.02
C THR A 174 14.82 6.17 13.28
N ALA A 175 15.65 5.72 14.21
CA ALA A 175 15.23 4.88 15.32
C ALA A 175 14.19 5.52 16.25
N TRP A 176 13.02 4.89 16.35
CA TRP A 176 11.85 5.40 17.09
C TRP A 176 11.40 6.82 16.68
N ALA A 177 11.70 7.26 15.46
CA ALA A 177 11.33 8.58 14.94
C ALA A 177 9.99 8.59 14.16
N TRP A 178 9.16 7.57 14.36
CA TRP A 178 7.94 7.35 13.59
C TRP A 178 6.67 7.48 14.45
N SER A 179 5.77 8.36 14.01
CA SER A 179 4.39 8.45 14.51
C SER A 179 3.41 7.94 13.44
N PRO A 180 2.16 7.63 13.79
CA PRO A 180 1.14 7.28 12.81
C PRO A 180 0.97 8.32 11.68
N GLU A 181 1.06 9.62 11.97
CA GLU A 181 1.02 10.68 10.95
C GLU A 181 2.14 10.52 9.90
N LEU A 182 3.35 10.21 10.36
CA LEU A 182 4.53 10.04 9.50
C LEU A 182 4.51 8.73 8.72
N LEU A 183 3.85 7.70 9.26
CA LEU A 183 3.70 6.38 8.61
C LEU A 183 2.57 6.38 7.57
N LYS A 184 1.54 7.19 7.77
CA LYS A 184 0.32 7.22 6.92
C LYS A 184 0.61 7.36 5.42
N PRO A 185 1.51 8.26 4.94
CA PRO A 185 1.76 8.38 3.50
C PRO A 185 2.29 7.10 2.85
N VAL A 186 3.05 6.28 3.60
CA VAL A 186 3.58 4.99 3.13
C VAL A 186 2.47 3.95 3.12
N ALA A 187 1.73 3.82 4.24
CA ALA A 187 0.61 2.89 4.34
C ALA A 187 -0.47 3.15 3.26
N ASP A 188 -0.78 4.42 3.00
CA ASP A 188 -1.75 4.81 1.97
C ASP A 188 -1.25 4.52 0.56
N MET A 189 0.07 4.63 0.33
CA MET A 189 0.65 4.21 -0.94
C MET A 189 0.53 2.70 -1.13
N GLU A 190 0.75 1.90 -0.08
CA GLU A 190 0.55 0.45 -0.13
C GLU A 190 -0.91 0.13 -0.49
N LEU A 191 -1.87 0.76 0.17
CA LEU A 191 -3.31 0.62 -0.13
C LEU A 191 -3.63 1.00 -1.59
N ALA A 192 -3.07 2.11 -2.08
CA ALA A 192 -3.23 2.56 -3.47
C ALA A 192 -2.66 1.58 -4.50
N CYS A 193 -1.66 0.79 -4.11
CA CYS A 193 -1.05 -0.24 -4.96
C CYS A 193 -1.79 -1.59 -4.89
N GLY A 194 -2.85 -1.68 -4.08
CA GLY A 194 -3.70 -2.87 -3.95
C GLY A 194 -3.51 -3.65 -2.65
N LEU A 195 -2.64 -3.20 -1.73
CA LEU A 195 -2.53 -3.81 -0.41
C LEU A 195 -3.87 -3.78 0.31
N ASN A 196 -4.23 -4.88 0.96
CA ASN A 196 -5.41 -4.92 1.83
C ASN A 196 -5.20 -5.70 3.13
N ARG A 197 -3.95 -6.02 3.48
CA ARG A 197 -3.55 -6.66 4.74
C ARG A 197 -2.14 -6.24 5.14
N PHE A 198 -2.01 -5.38 6.14
CA PHE A 198 -0.71 -4.99 6.67
C PHE A 198 -0.07 -6.12 7.50
N VAL A 199 1.22 -6.36 7.30
CA VAL A 199 2.08 -7.12 8.22
C VAL A 199 3.21 -6.18 8.65
N ILE A 200 3.00 -5.47 9.76
CA ILE A 200 3.92 -4.41 10.20
C ILE A 200 5.26 -5.04 10.61
N HIS A 201 6.32 -4.67 9.90
CA HIS A 201 7.70 -4.96 10.27
C HIS A 201 8.17 -3.88 11.25
N THR A 202 8.43 -4.14 12.54
CA THR A 202 8.15 -5.37 13.31
C THR A 202 7.56 -5.04 14.68
N SER A 203 7.06 -6.06 15.38
CA SER A 203 6.81 -6.01 16.82
C SER A 203 7.79 -6.92 17.55
N VAL A 204 9.04 -6.46 17.71
CA VAL A 204 10.10 -7.23 18.42
C VAL A 204 9.64 -7.61 19.82
N HIS A 205 9.81 -8.90 20.15
CA HIS A 205 9.49 -9.43 21.47
C HIS A 205 10.31 -8.74 22.57
N GLN A 206 9.62 -8.23 23.60
CA GLN A 206 10.23 -7.61 24.78
C GLN A 206 10.12 -8.56 25.98
N PRO A 207 11.20 -9.24 26.40
CA PRO A 207 11.15 -10.21 27.49
C PRO A 207 11.18 -9.58 28.89
N LEU A 208 11.52 -8.28 28.99
CA LEU A 208 11.65 -7.54 30.24
C LEU A 208 10.85 -6.24 30.15
N ASP A 209 10.30 -5.76 31.27
CA ASP A 209 9.49 -4.54 31.34
C ASP A 209 10.31 -3.29 31.75
N ASP A 210 11.47 -3.50 32.37
CA ASP A 210 12.34 -2.44 32.88
C ASP A 210 13.37 -1.95 31.84
N LYS A 211 13.43 -2.58 30.67
CA LYS A 211 14.28 -2.20 29.54
C LYS A 211 13.45 -1.53 28.45
N ILE A 212 13.36 -0.19 28.51
CA ILE A 212 12.57 0.63 27.60
C ILE A 212 13.48 1.56 26.76
N PRO A 213 13.25 1.79 25.46
CA PRO A 213 12.28 1.10 24.62
C PRO A 213 12.61 -0.37 24.36
N GLY A 214 13.82 -0.81 24.70
CA GLY A 214 14.17 -2.23 24.77
C GLY A 214 14.82 -2.77 23.50
N LEU A 215 14.49 -4.01 23.17
CA LEU A 215 15.07 -4.73 22.04
C LEU A 215 14.53 -4.20 20.71
N GLY A 216 15.38 -4.16 19.70
CA GLY A 216 15.03 -3.92 18.30
C GLY A 216 15.63 -5.00 17.39
N LEU A 217 15.24 -5.02 16.12
CA LEU A 217 15.83 -5.90 15.11
C LEU A 217 17.08 -5.23 14.53
N GLY A 218 18.19 -5.28 15.26
CA GLY A 218 19.41 -4.57 14.86
C GLY A 218 19.13 -3.08 14.57
N PRO A 219 19.51 -2.55 13.40
CA PRO A 219 19.26 -1.15 13.04
C PRO A 219 17.84 -0.89 12.51
N PHE A 220 16.99 -1.91 12.42
CA PHE A 220 15.74 -1.87 11.69
C PHE A 220 14.53 -1.61 12.59
N GLY A 221 13.65 -0.77 12.09
CA GLY A 221 12.30 -0.59 12.60
C GLY A 221 11.27 -1.19 11.64
N GLN A 222 9.98 -0.97 11.85
CA GLN A 222 9.37 -0.21 12.94
C GLN A 222 9.65 -0.81 14.31
N TRP A 223 9.71 0.07 15.30
CA TRP A 223 9.77 -0.30 16.70
C TRP A 223 8.36 -0.41 17.29
N PHE A 224 7.45 -1.02 16.53
CA PHE A 224 6.03 -1.09 16.81
C PHE A 224 5.72 -2.21 17.82
N ASN A 225 6.10 -2.00 19.08
CA ASN A 225 5.87 -2.93 20.17
C ASN A 225 5.33 -2.21 21.42
N ARG A 226 5.04 -2.98 22.48
CA ARG A 226 4.44 -2.47 23.73
C ARG A 226 5.26 -1.41 24.49
N HIS A 227 6.53 -1.20 24.14
CA HIS A 227 7.38 -0.18 24.75
C HIS A 227 7.48 1.10 23.92
N GLU A 228 6.88 1.17 22.72
CA GLU A 228 6.75 2.43 22.00
C GLU A 228 6.01 3.45 22.88
N THR A 229 6.47 4.71 22.86
CA THR A 229 5.87 5.82 23.61
C THR A 229 4.36 5.90 23.45
N TRP A 230 3.86 5.68 22.24
CA TRP A 230 2.45 5.74 21.87
C TRP A 230 1.78 4.35 21.75
N ALA A 231 2.38 3.28 22.28
CA ALA A 231 1.83 1.93 22.20
C ALA A 231 0.38 1.83 22.71
N GLU A 232 0.08 2.44 23.86
CA GLU A 232 -1.26 2.45 24.46
C GLU A 232 -2.29 3.28 23.66
N GLN A 233 -1.83 4.09 22.71
CA GLN A 233 -2.67 4.89 21.81
C GLN A 233 -2.71 4.32 20.38
N ALA A 234 -1.94 3.26 20.11
CA ALA A 234 -1.83 2.65 18.78
C ALA A 234 -3.15 2.07 18.24
N ILE A 235 -4.17 1.89 19.10
CA ILE A 235 -5.49 1.45 18.68
C ILE A 235 -6.12 2.37 17.63
N ALA A 236 -5.88 3.69 17.71
CA ALA A 236 -6.42 4.65 16.75
C ALA A 236 -5.82 4.42 15.34
N TRP A 237 -4.51 4.20 15.29
CA TRP A 237 -3.79 3.91 14.06
C TRP A 237 -4.18 2.54 13.47
N THR A 238 -4.15 1.50 14.29
CA THR A 238 -4.48 0.14 13.83
C THR A 238 -5.95 -0.01 13.45
N THR A 239 -6.85 0.76 14.05
CA THR A 239 -8.26 0.83 13.63
C THR A 239 -8.41 1.45 12.24
N TYR A 240 -7.65 2.51 11.94
CA TYR A 240 -7.60 3.08 10.58
C TYR A 240 -7.12 2.02 9.56
N LEU A 241 -5.99 1.37 9.84
CA LEU A 241 -5.46 0.30 8.97
C LEU A 241 -6.47 -0.84 8.77
N ALA A 242 -7.14 -1.26 9.85
CA ALA A 242 -8.13 -2.34 9.81
C ALA A 242 -9.37 -1.97 9.01
N ARG A 243 -9.93 -0.77 9.19
CA ARG A 243 -11.09 -0.29 8.42
C ARG A 243 -10.75 -0.13 6.94
N SER A 244 -9.60 0.46 6.63
CA SER A 244 -9.14 0.62 5.25
C SER A 244 -8.93 -0.74 4.57
N SER A 245 -8.25 -1.66 5.26
CA SER A 245 -8.07 -3.06 4.82
C SER A 245 -9.41 -3.76 4.61
N TYR A 246 -10.35 -3.63 5.56
CA TYR A 246 -11.68 -4.25 5.45
C TYR A 246 -12.41 -3.77 4.20
N MET A 247 -12.45 -2.45 3.96
CA MET A 247 -13.10 -1.86 2.79
C MET A 247 -12.42 -2.30 1.50
N LEU A 248 -11.08 -2.34 1.48
CA LEU A 248 -10.29 -2.75 0.32
C LEU A 248 -10.23 -4.28 0.10
N GLN A 249 -10.84 -5.08 0.97
CA GLN A 249 -11.07 -6.52 0.75
C GLN A 249 -12.46 -6.82 0.17
N GLN A 250 -13.35 -5.82 0.06
CA GLN A 250 -14.71 -6.05 -0.39
C GLN A 250 -14.79 -6.15 -1.90
N GLY A 251 -15.59 -7.10 -2.42
CA GLY A 251 -15.86 -7.19 -3.85
C GLY A 251 -14.58 -7.35 -4.70
N GLN A 252 -14.70 -6.97 -5.96
CA GLN A 252 -13.64 -7.11 -6.97
C GLN A 252 -12.95 -5.77 -7.22
N PHE A 253 -11.64 -5.80 -7.43
CA PHE A 253 -10.92 -4.65 -7.95
C PHE A 253 -11.39 -4.33 -9.38
N ILE A 254 -11.36 -3.06 -9.76
CA ILE A 254 -11.67 -2.63 -11.12
C ILE A 254 -10.42 -2.05 -11.76
N ALA A 255 -10.01 -2.66 -12.87
CA ALA A 255 -8.93 -2.24 -13.72
C ALA A 255 -9.35 -2.37 -15.19
N ASP A 256 -9.04 -1.38 -16.00
CA ASP A 256 -9.37 -1.41 -17.44
C ASP A 256 -8.25 -2.05 -18.27
N VAL A 257 -7.04 -2.15 -17.73
CA VAL A 257 -5.83 -2.58 -18.45
C VAL A 257 -5.21 -3.82 -17.81
N ALA A 258 -4.99 -4.86 -18.61
CA ALA A 258 -4.06 -5.94 -18.31
C ALA A 258 -2.71 -5.58 -18.95
N TYR A 259 -1.64 -5.48 -18.16
CA TYR A 259 -0.33 -5.03 -18.63
C TYR A 259 0.65 -6.21 -18.70
N LEU A 260 0.85 -6.77 -19.90
CA LEU A 260 1.78 -7.87 -20.13
C LEU A 260 3.22 -7.36 -20.12
N TYR A 261 3.99 -7.77 -19.11
CA TYR A 261 5.44 -7.62 -19.13
C TYR A 261 6.05 -8.89 -19.71
N GLY A 262 7.07 -8.74 -20.57
CA GLY A 262 7.61 -9.83 -21.39
C GLY A 262 8.23 -10.98 -20.58
N GLU A 263 8.85 -11.92 -21.30
CA GLU A 263 9.29 -13.21 -20.73
C GLU A 263 10.77 -13.22 -20.28
N GLY A 264 11.45 -12.08 -20.39
CA GLY A 264 12.89 -12.01 -20.15
C GLY A 264 13.28 -11.66 -18.72
N ASN A 265 12.36 -11.07 -17.94
CA ASN A 265 12.65 -10.45 -16.65
C ASN A 265 11.39 -10.41 -15.76
N ASN A 266 11.50 -9.86 -14.55
CA ASN A 266 10.39 -9.74 -13.60
C ASN A 266 9.97 -8.26 -13.38
N ILE A 267 8.85 -8.06 -12.68
CA ILE A 267 8.28 -6.73 -12.42
C ILE A 267 9.23 -5.85 -11.61
N THR A 268 9.81 -6.37 -10.53
CA THR A 268 10.66 -5.59 -9.61
C THR A 268 11.98 -5.13 -10.25
N ALA A 269 12.46 -5.82 -11.27
CA ALA A 269 13.61 -5.43 -12.09
C ALA A 269 13.22 -4.45 -13.20
N LEU A 270 12.11 -4.69 -13.90
CA LEU A 270 11.67 -3.84 -15.02
C LEU A 270 11.12 -2.50 -14.54
N PHE A 271 10.34 -2.50 -13.47
CA PHE A 271 9.56 -1.36 -13.00
C PHE A 271 10.03 -0.83 -11.63
N GLY A 272 11.19 -1.28 -11.17
CA GLY A 272 11.79 -0.84 -9.90
C GLY A 272 12.11 0.67 -9.84
N GLN A 273 12.28 1.31 -11.00
CA GLN A 273 12.57 2.74 -11.13
C GLN A 273 11.36 3.55 -11.59
N GLN A 274 10.59 3.01 -12.55
CA GLN A 274 9.42 3.66 -13.13
C GLN A 274 8.33 2.61 -13.39
N LEU A 275 7.11 2.88 -12.92
CA LEU A 275 5.94 2.07 -13.26
C LEU A 275 5.53 2.24 -14.73
N PRO A 276 4.79 1.28 -15.31
CA PRO A 276 4.18 1.42 -16.62
C PRO A 276 3.46 2.76 -16.83
N LYS A 277 3.52 3.28 -18.06
CA LYS A 277 2.86 4.54 -18.45
C LYS A 277 1.36 4.32 -18.71
N VAL A 278 0.64 3.79 -17.72
CA VAL A 278 -0.83 3.71 -17.75
C VAL A 278 -1.39 5.11 -17.44
N PRO A 279 -2.33 5.62 -18.25
CA PRO A 279 -2.84 6.98 -18.07
C PRO A 279 -3.59 7.14 -16.74
N GLN A 280 -3.51 8.35 -16.19
CA GLN A 280 -4.24 8.70 -14.97
C GLN A 280 -5.75 8.48 -15.15
N GLY A 281 -6.40 7.94 -14.11
CA GLY A 281 -7.82 7.64 -14.13
C GLY A 281 -8.18 6.25 -14.65
N TYR A 282 -7.18 5.42 -14.93
CA TYR A 282 -7.32 4.01 -15.25
C TYR A 282 -6.39 3.20 -14.36
N GLU A 283 -6.89 2.09 -13.84
CA GLU A 283 -6.09 1.13 -13.07
C GLU A 283 -5.74 -0.09 -13.93
N TYR A 284 -4.71 -0.82 -13.50
CA TYR A 284 -4.15 -1.95 -14.21
C TYR A 284 -3.66 -3.06 -13.27
N ASP A 285 -3.63 -4.28 -13.80
CA ASP A 285 -2.86 -5.39 -13.23
C ASP A 285 -1.71 -5.75 -14.16
N PHE A 286 -0.57 -6.13 -13.58
CA PHE A 286 0.49 -6.81 -14.33
C PHE A 286 0.05 -8.22 -14.68
N VAL A 287 0.38 -8.67 -15.89
CA VAL A 287 0.15 -10.04 -16.35
C VAL A 287 1.49 -10.59 -16.82
N ASN A 288 1.81 -11.82 -16.41
CA ASN A 288 2.97 -12.55 -16.93
C ASN A 288 2.55 -13.51 -18.04
N ALA A 289 3.52 -14.12 -18.72
CA ALA A 289 3.27 -15.05 -19.81
C ALA A 289 2.48 -16.30 -19.37
N ASP A 290 2.76 -16.85 -18.18
CA ASP A 290 2.04 -18.01 -17.63
C ASP A 290 0.55 -17.71 -17.45
N ALA A 291 0.21 -16.60 -16.78
CA ALA A 291 -1.18 -16.19 -16.59
C ALA A 291 -1.87 -15.91 -17.95
N LEU A 292 -1.18 -15.24 -18.88
CA LEU A 292 -1.75 -14.97 -20.19
C LEU A 292 -2.15 -16.28 -20.91
N VAL A 293 -1.23 -17.25 -20.97
CA VAL A 293 -1.44 -18.53 -21.67
C VAL A 293 -2.47 -19.40 -20.97
N ASN A 294 -2.36 -19.55 -19.65
CA ASN A 294 -3.08 -20.58 -18.91
C ASN A 294 -4.35 -20.08 -18.20
N VAL A 295 -4.48 -18.77 -17.98
CA VAL A 295 -5.50 -18.19 -17.09
C VAL A 295 -6.45 -17.25 -17.84
N LEU A 296 -5.91 -16.37 -18.67
CA LEU A 296 -6.70 -15.36 -19.38
C LEU A 296 -7.56 -15.96 -20.50
N LYS A 297 -8.78 -15.44 -20.62
CA LYS A 297 -9.75 -15.79 -21.66
C LYS A 297 -10.44 -14.54 -22.18
N THR A 298 -11.16 -14.66 -23.29
CA THR A 298 -12.05 -13.61 -23.78
C THR A 298 -13.50 -14.05 -23.58
N GLU A 299 -14.29 -13.22 -22.89
CA GLU A 299 -15.72 -13.41 -22.69
C GLU A 299 -16.45 -12.10 -22.97
N GLU A 300 -17.45 -12.12 -23.85
CA GLU A 300 -18.24 -10.94 -24.23
C GLU A 300 -17.37 -9.74 -24.65
N GLY A 301 -16.26 -10.00 -25.35
CA GLY A 301 -15.31 -8.98 -25.83
C GLY A 301 -14.39 -8.39 -24.75
N SER A 302 -14.47 -8.86 -23.51
CA SER A 302 -13.55 -8.48 -22.42
C SER A 302 -12.56 -9.60 -22.12
N ILE A 303 -11.37 -9.25 -21.64
CA ILE A 303 -10.38 -10.22 -21.16
C ILE A 303 -10.70 -10.54 -19.70
N THR A 304 -10.92 -11.81 -19.38
CA THR A 304 -11.36 -12.24 -18.04
C THR A 304 -10.38 -13.19 -17.37
N THR A 305 -10.45 -13.24 -16.03
CA THR A 305 -9.66 -14.15 -15.19
C THR A 305 -10.58 -14.98 -14.29
N PRO A 306 -10.12 -16.12 -13.76
CA PRO A 306 -10.84 -16.89 -12.74
C PRO A 306 -11.08 -16.12 -11.44
N GLY A 307 -10.21 -15.16 -11.09
CA GLY A 307 -10.47 -14.21 -9.99
C GLY A 307 -11.63 -13.25 -10.26
N GLY A 308 -12.15 -13.25 -11.49
CA GLY A 308 -13.32 -12.50 -11.92
C GLY A 308 -13.01 -11.08 -12.40
N MET A 309 -11.74 -10.78 -12.68
CA MET A 309 -11.33 -9.53 -13.31
C MET A 309 -11.87 -9.45 -14.74
N LYS A 310 -12.09 -8.22 -15.20
CA LYS A 310 -12.53 -7.92 -16.57
C LYS A 310 -11.76 -6.72 -17.10
N TYR A 311 -10.81 -6.95 -17.99
CA TYR A 311 -10.00 -5.91 -18.62
C TYR A 311 -10.54 -5.59 -20.01
N LYS A 312 -10.37 -4.34 -20.42
CA LYS A 312 -10.78 -3.84 -21.73
C LYS A 312 -9.65 -3.87 -22.75
N ILE A 313 -8.40 -3.74 -22.29
CA ILE A 313 -7.20 -3.70 -23.14
C ILE A 313 -6.12 -4.62 -22.54
N LEU A 314 -5.50 -5.43 -23.39
CA LEU A 314 -4.18 -6.02 -23.13
C LEU A 314 -3.09 -5.08 -23.65
N ALA A 315 -2.42 -4.37 -22.75
CA ALA A 315 -1.28 -3.54 -23.08
C ALA A 315 0.00 -4.40 -23.06
N LEU A 316 0.84 -4.26 -24.08
CA LEU A 316 2.12 -4.96 -24.17
C LEU A 316 3.27 -4.00 -23.89
N ASP A 317 4.14 -4.36 -22.96
CA ASP A 317 5.36 -3.62 -22.66
C ASP A 317 6.39 -3.69 -23.80
N GLU A 318 7.38 -2.78 -23.83
CA GLU A 318 8.48 -2.85 -24.79
C GLU A 318 9.30 -4.14 -24.66
N SER A 319 9.37 -4.75 -23.46
CA SER A 319 10.01 -6.05 -23.25
C SER A 319 9.33 -7.21 -24.00
N THR A 320 8.12 -7.04 -24.53
CA THR A 320 7.43 -8.08 -25.32
C THR A 320 7.88 -8.11 -26.79
N ARG A 321 8.88 -7.31 -27.19
CA ARG A 321 9.48 -7.42 -28.54
C ARG A 321 10.15 -8.76 -28.77
N GLN A 322 10.66 -9.39 -27.71
CA GLN A 322 10.99 -10.81 -27.71
C GLN A 322 9.84 -11.56 -27.03
N MET A 323 9.19 -12.47 -27.77
CA MET A 323 7.98 -13.15 -27.34
C MET A 323 7.98 -14.60 -27.81
N SER A 324 7.69 -15.55 -26.94
CA SER A 324 7.59 -16.95 -27.33
C SER A 324 6.35 -17.20 -28.21
N LEU A 325 6.41 -18.24 -29.03
CA LEU A 325 5.32 -18.65 -29.90
C LEU A 325 4.06 -19.05 -29.10
N PRO A 326 4.13 -19.74 -27.94
CA PRO A 326 2.95 -19.97 -27.10
C PRO A 326 2.22 -18.69 -26.69
N VAL A 327 2.96 -17.65 -26.28
CA VAL A 327 2.37 -16.35 -25.93
C VAL A 327 1.76 -15.68 -27.16
N LEU A 328 2.47 -15.66 -28.28
CA LEU A 328 1.96 -15.07 -29.52
C LEU A 328 0.69 -15.77 -30.02
N ARG A 329 0.65 -17.11 -29.95
CA ARG A 329 -0.55 -17.90 -30.25
C ARG A 329 -1.72 -17.53 -29.34
N LYS A 330 -1.47 -17.38 -28.04
CA LYS A 330 -2.53 -16.99 -27.10
C LYS A 330 -3.06 -15.59 -27.40
N ILE A 331 -2.19 -14.64 -27.71
CA ILE A 331 -2.63 -13.30 -28.13
C ILE A 331 -3.49 -13.40 -29.40
N SER A 332 -3.11 -14.23 -30.38
CA SER A 332 -3.92 -14.49 -31.58
C SER A 332 -5.32 -15.01 -31.23
N GLU A 333 -5.40 -15.99 -30.33
CA GLU A 333 -6.67 -16.55 -29.84
C GLU A 333 -7.55 -15.46 -29.19
N LEU A 334 -6.98 -14.68 -28.26
CA LEU A 334 -7.71 -13.63 -27.54
C LEU A 334 -8.22 -12.56 -28.50
N VAL A 335 -7.38 -12.09 -29.43
CA VAL A 335 -7.75 -11.09 -30.44
C VAL A 335 -8.85 -11.63 -31.33
N LYS A 336 -8.72 -12.84 -31.87
CA LYS A 336 -9.76 -13.45 -32.72
C LYS A 336 -11.10 -13.56 -31.99
N ALA A 337 -11.06 -13.78 -30.68
CA ALA A 337 -12.23 -13.87 -29.80
C ALA A 337 -12.81 -12.50 -29.35
N GLY A 338 -12.17 -11.38 -29.67
CA GLY A 338 -12.70 -10.04 -29.38
C GLY A 338 -11.80 -9.10 -28.58
N ALA A 339 -10.63 -9.56 -28.12
CA ALA A 339 -9.76 -8.73 -27.29
C ALA A 339 -9.17 -7.54 -28.07
N ILE A 340 -8.97 -6.44 -27.34
CA ILE A 340 -8.20 -5.28 -27.82
C ILE A 340 -6.79 -5.38 -27.26
N VAL A 341 -5.80 -5.34 -28.15
CA VAL A 341 -4.37 -5.39 -27.80
C VAL A 341 -3.71 -4.10 -28.22
N ALA A 342 -2.86 -3.53 -27.37
CA ALA A 342 -2.12 -2.30 -27.64
C ALA A 342 -0.64 -2.48 -27.28
N GLY A 343 0.26 -2.40 -28.24
CA GLY A 343 1.68 -2.52 -27.96
C GLY A 343 2.57 -2.76 -29.18
N PRO A 344 3.89 -2.91 -28.98
CA PRO A 344 4.83 -3.12 -30.08
C PRO A 344 4.54 -4.41 -30.83
N ARG A 345 4.91 -4.43 -32.11
CA ARG A 345 5.00 -5.66 -32.90
C ARG A 345 6.17 -6.50 -32.38
N PRO A 346 5.97 -7.77 -32.01
CA PRO A 346 7.09 -8.65 -31.67
C PRO A 346 8.06 -8.80 -32.86
N GLU A 347 9.34 -8.94 -32.55
CA GLU A 347 10.45 -8.95 -33.51
C GLU A 347 11.05 -10.34 -33.66
N SER A 348 11.15 -11.10 -32.57
CA SER A 348 11.69 -12.45 -32.56
C SER A 348 11.14 -13.28 -31.39
N THR A 349 11.31 -14.59 -31.49
CA THR A 349 11.13 -15.50 -30.36
C THR A 349 12.46 -15.70 -29.62
N PRO A 350 12.43 -15.76 -28.27
CA PRO A 350 13.60 -16.07 -27.46
C PRO A 350 13.89 -17.58 -27.34
N SER A 351 12.99 -18.47 -27.76
CA SER A 351 13.15 -19.92 -27.64
C SER A 351 13.80 -20.53 -28.88
N LEU A 352 14.58 -21.59 -28.67
CA LEU A 352 15.15 -22.40 -29.75
C LEU A 352 14.10 -23.36 -30.34
N SER A 353 13.08 -23.70 -29.57
CA SER A 353 12.05 -24.69 -29.93
C SER A 353 10.95 -24.13 -30.83
N ASP A 354 10.89 -22.81 -30.95
CA ASP A 354 9.79 -22.13 -31.62
C ASP A 354 9.92 -22.16 -33.15
N ASN A 355 8.79 -22.47 -33.80
CA ASN A 355 8.69 -22.47 -35.25
C ASN A 355 8.65 -21.02 -35.79
N GLN A 356 9.71 -20.63 -36.50
CA GLN A 356 9.85 -19.28 -37.04
C GLN A 356 8.80 -18.94 -38.12
N ASP A 357 8.47 -19.89 -38.99
CA ASP A 357 7.51 -19.66 -40.07
C ASP A 357 6.10 -19.39 -39.50
N GLU A 358 5.72 -20.13 -38.46
CA GLU A 358 4.45 -19.90 -37.76
C GLU A 358 4.44 -18.58 -36.99
N PHE A 359 5.54 -18.26 -36.31
CA PHE A 359 5.71 -16.98 -35.63
C PHE A 359 5.49 -15.81 -36.61
N ILE A 360 6.17 -15.84 -37.76
CA ILE A 360 6.03 -14.83 -38.81
C ILE A 360 4.60 -14.81 -39.38
N ALA A 361 3.98 -15.96 -39.59
CA ALA A 361 2.61 -16.05 -40.08
C ALA A 361 1.61 -15.37 -39.14
N ILE A 362 1.70 -15.61 -37.82
CA ILE A 362 0.83 -14.97 -36.84
C ILE A 362 1.09 -13.46 -36.76
N LEU A 363 2.36 -13.02 -36.81
CA LEU A 363 2.67 -11.60 -36.84
C LEU A 363 2.09 -10.90 -38.08
N ASN A 364 2.18 -11.53 -39.24
CA ASN A 364 1.60 -11.02 -40.48
C ASN A 364 0.08 -11.06 -40.46
N GLU A 365 -0.53 -11.97 -39.71
CA GLU A 365 -1.98 -12.01 -39.51
C GLU A 365 -2.43 -10.86 -38.60
N LEU A 366 -1.80 -10.68 -37.44
CA LEU A 366 -2.30 -9.82 -36.37
C LEU A 366 -1.83 -8.37 -36.42
N TRP A 367 -0.56 -8.10 -36.74
CA TRP A 367 -0.01 -6.76 -36.67
C TRP A 367 -0.07 -6.05 -38.03
N PRO A 368 -0.34 -4.72 -38.05
CA PRO A 368 -0.13 -3.90 -39.23
C PRO A 368 1.37 -3.68 -39.51
N GLU A 369 1.69 -3.24 -40.72
CA GLU A 369 3.03 -2.73 -41.04
C GLU A 369 3.19 -1.31 -40.45
N GLY A 370 4.07 -1.14 -39.47
CA GLY A 370 4.31 0.15 -38.82
C GLY A 370 3.25 0.56 -37.79
N LYS A 371 3.03 1.88 -37.63
CA LYS A 371 1.99 2.44 -36.76
C LYS A 371 0.63 2.28 -37.44
N GLY A 372 -0.32 1.64 -36.77
CA GLY A 372 -1.65 1.40 -37.31
C GLY A 372 -2.48 0.48 -36.44
N GLU A 373 -3.72 0.23 -36.87
CA GLU A 373 -4.60 -0.77 -36.27
C GLU A 373 -4.90 -1.89 -37.28
N LYS A 374 -5.09 -3.10 -36.77
CA LYS A 374 -5.50 -4.24 -37.58
C LYS A 374 -6.57 -5.06 -36.88
N THR A 375 -7.69 -5.23 -37.55
CA THR A 375 -8.82 -6.04 -37.06
C THR A 375 -8.61 -7.49 -37.49
N THR A 376 -8.66 -8.41 -36.52
CA THR A 376 -8.56 -9.87 -36.79
C THR A 376 -9.62 -10.59 -35.98
N GLY A 377 -10.49 -11.35 -36.65
CA GLY A 377 -11.68 -11.92 -35.99
C GLY A 377 -12.58 -10.81 -35.44
N GLN A 378 -12.93 -10.90 -34.15
CA GLN A 378 -13.79 -9.92 -33.47
C GLN A 378 -13.00 -8.82 -32.74
N GLY A 379 -11.69 -8.97 -32.61
CA GLY A 379 -10.83 -8.04 -31.87
C GLY A 379 -9.89 -7.25 -32.76
N LYS A 380 -8.94 -6.55 -32.14
CA LYS A 380 -8.07 -5.60 -32.83
C LYS A 380 -6.72 -5.43 -32.14
N VAL A 381 -5.68 -5.27 -32.94
CA VAL A 381 -4.33 -4.92 -32.48
C VAL A 381 -4.00 -3.49 -32.89
N TYR A 382 -3.48 -2.71 -31.94
CA TYR A 382 -2.96 -1.36 -32.10
C TYR A 382 -1.45 -1.35 -31.95
N SER A 383 -0.74 -0.95 -33.00
CA SER A 383 0.72 -0.86 -33.04
C SER A 383 1.15 0.61 -33.14
N GLY A 384 2.13 1.02 -32.33
CA GLY A 384 2.67 2.39 -32.33
C GLY A 384 1.75 3.45 -31.72
N TYR A 385 0.73 3.04 -30.96
CA TYR A 385 -0.14 3.93 -30.18
C TYR A 385 0.16 3.79 -28.69
N THR A 386 0.00 4.89 -27.96
CA THR A 386 -0.02 4.91 -26.51
C THR A 386 -1.33 4.28 -25.99
N ILE A 387 -1.32 3.83 -24.72
CA ILE A 387 -2.53 3.30 -24.06
C ILE A 387 -3.65 4.34 -24.07
N GLN A 388 -3.34 5.63 -23.86
CA GLN A 388 -4.32 6.73 -23.90
C GLN A 388 -4.99 6.84 -25.27
N GLU A 389 -4.21 6.88 -26.36
CA GLU A 389 -4.78 6.94 -27.72
C GLU A 389 -5.72 5.76 -27.99
N VAL A 390 -5.38 4.55 -27.51
CA VAL A 390 -6.24 3.37 -27.68
C VAL A 390 -7.50 3.46 -26.84
N LEU A 391 -7.42 3.90 -25.58
CA LEU A 391 -8.59 4.14 -24.72
C LEU A 391 -9.56 5.14 -25.39
N ASP A 392 -9.04 6.23 -25.97
CA ASP A 392 -9.84 7.24 -26.67
C ASP A 392 -10.50 6.68 -27.93
N MET A 393 -9.76 5.93 -28.75
CA MET A 393 -10.30 5.28 -29.96
C MET A 393 -11.39 4.25 -29.62
N GLN A 394 -11.25 3.54 -28.49
CA GLN A 394 -12.24 2.60 -27.96
C GLN A 394 -13.35 3.29 -27.15
N LYS A 395 -13.30 4.62 -27.00
CA LYS A 395 -14.25 5.44 -26.21
C LYS A 395 -14.40 4.95 -24.77
N ILE A 396 -13.31 4.43 -24.21
CA ILE A 396 -13.24 4.03 -22.82
C ILE A 396 -12.91 5.29 -22.03
N ILE A 397 -13.86 5.79 -21.25
CA ILE A 397 -13.66 6.97 -20.40
C ILE A 397 -12.97 6.61 -19.07
N PRO A 398 -12.30 7.56 -18.40
CA PRO A 398 -11.64 7.32 -17.11
C PRO A 398 -12.60 6.77 -16.07
N ASP A 399 -12.12 5.86 -15.23
CA ASP A 399 -12.87 5.34 -14.09
C ASP A 399 -12.99 6.38 -12.96
N PHE A 400 -11.91 7.17 -12.80
CA PHE A 400 -11.82 8.27 -11.85
C PHE A 400 -11.09 9.45 -12.48
N ALA A 401 -11.58 10.66 -12.26
CA ALA A 401 -10.91 11.90 -12.62
C ALA A 401 -11.15 12.96 -11.55
N TYR A 402 -10.36 14.03 -11.54
CA TYR A 402 -10.55 15.14 -10.60
C TYR A 402 -10.07 16.48 -11.16
N SER A 403 -10.65 17.58 -10.69
CA SER A 403 -10.14 18.92 -10.96
C SER A 403 -8.82 19.19 -10.22
N LYS A 404 -7.87 19.86 -10.85
CA LYS A 404 -6.59 20.25 -10.24
C LYS A 404 -6.63 21.71 -9.77
N PRO A 405 -6.99 22.02 -8.51
CA PRO A 405 -6.92 23.38 -7.99
C PRO A 405 -5.48 23.92 -7.92
N HIS A 406 -4.49 23.02 -7.83
CA HIS A 406 -3.06 23.32 -7.96
C HIS A 406 -2.42 22.39 -9.01
N ASP A 407 -1.37 22.85 -9.69
CA ASP A 407 -0.70 22.08 -10.75
C ASP A 407 -0.14 20.74 -10.24
N ASP A 408 0.31 20.71 -8.99
CA ASP A 408 0.82 19.53 -8.31
C ASP A 408 -0.27 18.73 -7.59
N THR A 409 -1.57 19.07 -7.66
CA THR A 409 -2.62 18.27 -7.01
C THR A 409 -2.59 16.81 -7.51
N GLU A 410 -2.34 15.89 -6.58
CA GLU A 410 -2.15 14.47 -6.84
C GLU A 410 -3.08 13.66 -5.94
N ILE A 411 -4.06 13.02 -6.58
CA ILE A 411 -5.04 12.14 -5.91
C ILE A 411 -4.88 10.73 -6.45
N LEU A 412 -4.58 9.79 -5.56
CA LEU A 412 -4.60 8.35 -5.87
C LEU A 412 -6.01 7.80 -5.67
N TYR A 413 -6.35 6.71 -6.35
CA TYR A 413 -7.62 6.04 -6.14
C TYR A 413 -7.52 4.52 -6.25
N VAL A 414 -8.47 3.81 -5.65
CA VAL A 414 -8.73 2.38 -5.86
C VAL A 414 -10.23 2.20 -5.97
N HIS A 415 -10.69 1.47 -6.99
CA HIS A 415 -12.10 1.16 -7.16
C HIS A 415 -12.36 -0.33 -6.87
N ARG A 416 -13.33 -0.58 -5.99
CA ARG A 416 -13.87 -1.92 -5.71
C ARG A 416 -15.35 -1.99 -6.00
N LYS A 417 -15.75 -3.02 -6.75
CA LYS A 417 -17.13 -3.28 -7.14
C LYS A 417 -17.70 -4.47 -6.40
N LEU A 418 -18.84 -4.25 -5.76
CA LEU A 418 -19.67 -5.26 -5.12
C LEU A 418 -20.93 -5.46 -5.97
N ARG A 419 -21.75 -6.45 -5.59
CA ARG A 419 -22.99 -6.79 -6.30
C ARG A 419 -23.94 -5.59 -6.47
N ASN A 420 -24.07 -4.75 -5.45
CA ASN A 420 -25.02 -3.63 -5.39
C ASN A 420 -24.37 -2.33 -4.91
N SER A 421 -23.05 -2.24 -4.93
CA SER A 421 -22.34 -1.08 -4.42
C SER A 421 -20.97 -0.94 -5.06
N ASP A 422 -20.50 0.29 -5.18
CA ASP A 422 -19.16 0.61 -5.66
C ASP A 422 -18.46 1.44 -4.58
N ILE A 423 -17.18 1.16 -4.35
CA ILE A 423 -16.35 1.77 -3.32
C ILE A 423 -15.14 2.37 -4.03
N TYR A 424 -15.01 3.69 -3.97
CA TYR A 424 -13.80 4.39 -4.40
C TYR A 424 -13.03 4.85 -3.17
N TRP A 425 -11.85 4.30 -2.95
CA TRP A 425 -10.88 4.90 -2.03
C TRP A 425 -10.15 6.01 -2.78
N ILE A 426 -10.03 7.20 -2.17
CA ILE A 426 -9.26 8.31 -2.73
C ILE A 426 -8.31 8.89 -1.68
N ASN A 427 -7.12 9.32 -2.10
CA ASN A 427 -6.08 9.80 -1.20
C ASN A 427 -5.37 11.04 -1.73
N ASN A 428 -5.31 12.08 -0.90
CA ASN A 428 -4.55 13.30 -1.16
C ASN A 428 -3.06 13.06 -0.86
N ARG A 429 -2.18 13.29 -1.84
CA ARG A 429 -0.72 13.13 -1.67
C ARG A 429 0.00 14.40 -1.23
N ARG A 430 -0.74 15.46 -0.91
CA ARG A 430 -0.18 16.76 -0.51
C ARG A 430 -0.42 17.03 0.97
N ASN A 431 0.56 17.70 1.57
CA ASN A 431 0.49 18.16 2.96
C ASN A 431 -0.27 19.50 3.08
N ARG A 432 -1.44 19.60 2.42
CA ARG A 432 -2.33 20.76 2.43
C ARG A 432 -3.76 20.32 2.11
N ASN A 433 -4.73 21.19 2.32
CA ASN A 433 -6.10 20.95 1.90
C ASN A 433 -6.22 20.97 0.38
N GLU A 434 -7.00 20.06 -0.18
CA GLU A 434 -7.36 19.99 -1.60
C GLU A 434 -8.89 20.00 -1.72
N ASP A 435 -9.45 21.03 -2.35
CA ASP A 435 -10.87 21.12 -2.69
C ASP A 435 -11.03 20.74 -4.18
N ILE A 436 -11.53 19.53 -4.44
CA ILE A 436 -11.61 18.95 -5.80
C ILE A 436 -13.07 18.66 -6.20
N GLU A 437 -13.38 18.76 -7.50
CA GLU A 437 -14.52 18.07 -8.10
C GLU A 437 -14.04 16.70 -8.58
N ALA A 438 -14.35 15.64 -7.82
CA ALA A 438 -14.06 14.26 -8.16
C ALA A 438 -15.15 13.71 -9.10
N THR A 439 -14.74 13.04 -10.18
CA THR A 439 -15.63 12.43 -11.18
C THR A 439 -15.47 10.93 -11.16
N PHE A 440 -16.56 10.20 -10.96
CA PHE A 440 -16.62 8.75 -10.87
C PHE A 440 -17.42 8.18 -12.03
N ARG A 441 -16.96 7.08 -12.64
CA ARG A 441 -17.62 6.39 -13.76
C ARG A 441 -18.81 5.54 -13.28
N ILE A 442 -19.77 6.19 -12.64
CA ILE A 442 -20.98 5.61 -12.07
C ILE A 442 -22.13 6.61 -12.17
N ALA A 443 -23.36 6.12 -12.33
CA ALA A 443 -24.58 6.93 -12.38
C ALA A 443 -25.73 6.25 -11.63
N GLY A 444 -26.75 7.04 -11.29
CA GLY A 444 -27.97 6.54 -10.62
C GLY A 444 -27.80 6.16 -9.15
N MET A 445 -26.68 6.54 -8.52
CA MET A 445 -26.39 6.25 -7.11
C MET A 445 -25.95 7.51 -6.37
N ALA A 446 -26.42 7.68 -5.14
CA ALA A 446 -26.01 8.75 -4.25
C ALA A 446 -24.70 8.36 -3.53
N PRO A 447 -23.67 9.22 -3.57
CA PRO A 447 -22.41 9.00 -2.87
C PRO A 447 -22.53 9.33 -1.36
N GLU A 448 -21.80 8.56 -0.56
CA GLU A 448 -21.51 8.82 0.86
C GLU A 448 -20.00 8.92 1.05
N LEU A 449 -19.52 9.84 1.91
CA LEU A 449 -18.13 9.87 2.35
C LEU A 449 -17.97 9.07 3.64
N TRP A 450 -17.06 8.11 3.64
CA TRP A 450 -16.76 7.29 4.80
C TRP A 450 -15.32 7.55 5.23
N HIS A 451 -15.16 7.91 6.51
CA HIS A 451 -13.89 8.28 7.11
C HIS A 451 -13.29 7.09 7.87
N PRO A 452 -12.23 6.43 7.38
CA PRO A 452 -11.65 5.28 8.07
C PRO A 452 -11.04 5.63 9.44
N GLU A 453 -10.59 6.87 9.65
CA GLU A 453 -10.05 7.33 10.93
C GLU A 453 -11.09 7.28 12.05
N THR A 454 -12.33 7.70 11.77
CA THR A 454 -13.38 7.90 12.78
C THR A 454 -14.50 6.86 12.68
N GLY A 455 -14.74 6.32 11.49
CA GLY A 455 -15.92 5.52 11.17
C GLY A 455 -17.16 6.37 10.82
N LEU A 456 -17.00 7.69 10.70
CA LEU A 456 -18.08 8.60 10.31
C LEU A 456 -18.51 8.34 8.86
N ILE A 457 -19.82 8.42 8.63
CA ILE A 457 -20.45 8.35 7.32
C ILE A 457 -21.28 9.61 7.12
N GLU A 458 -21.05 10.32 6.03
CA GLU A 458 -21.80 11.53 5.69
C GLU A 458 -22.30 11.52 4.24
N PRO A 459 -23.47 12.12 3.95
CA PRO A 459 -23.92 12.32 2.58
C PRO A 459 -23.08 13.38 1.88
N LEU A 460 -22.88 13.23 0.57
CA LEU A 460 -22.18 14.23 -0.26
C LEU A 460 -23.14 14.94 -1.23
N SER A 461 -22.84 16.20 -1.52
CA SER A 461 -23.35 16.88 -2.71
C SER A 461 -22.88 16.15 -3.96
N TYR A 462 -23.71 16.11 -5.02
CA TYR A 462 -23.31 15.49 -6.28
C TYR A 462 -24.11 16.00 -7.48
N ARG A 463 -23.56 15.80 -8.69
CA ARG A 463 -24.23 15.99 -9.98
C ARG A 463 -23.99 14.75 -10.86
N ILE A 464 -25.06 14.18 -11.42
CA ILE A 464 -25.02 13.05 -12.35
C ILE A 464 -25.29 13.58 -13.75
N GLU A 465 -24.34 13.39 -14.66
CA GLU A 465 -24.45 13.79 -16.05
C GLU A 465 -23.63 12.86 -16.94
N ASN A 466 -24.12 12.56 -18.15
CA ASN A 466 -23.38 11.77 -19.15
C ASN A 466 -22.82 10.42 -18.63
N GLY A 467 -23.54 9.74 -17.73
CA GLY A 467 -23.13 8.44 -17.19
C GLY A 467 -22.06 8.49 -16.09
N VAL A 468 -21.67 9.69 -15.63
CA VAL A 468 -20.72 9.87 -14.51
C VAL A 468 -21.36 10.64 -13.36
N THR A 469 -20.78 10.52 -12.17
CA THR A 469 -21.17 11.29 -10.98
C THR A 469 -20.01 12.18 -10.55
N LYS A 470 -20.27 13.47 -10.45
CA LYS A 470 -19.34 14.52 -10.02
C LYS A 470 -19.64 14.93 -8.58
N VAL A 471 -18.61 15.01 -7.75
CA VAL A 471 -18.72 15.17 -6.30
C VAL A 471 -17.68 16.20 -5.84
N PRO A 472 -18.08 17.34 -5.25
CA PRO A 472 -17.14 18.24 -4.58
C PRO A 472 -16.67 17.61 -3.27
N VAL A 473 -15.38 17.30 -3.16
CA VAL A 473 -14.75 16.69 -1.99
C VAL A 473 -13.65 17.60 -1.48
N ARG A 474 -13.62 17.80 -0.15
CA ARG A 474 -12.51 18.46 0.54
C ARG A 474 -11.67 17.38 1.20
N LEU A 475 -10.39 17.32 0.87
CA LEU A 475 -9.43 16.39 1.46
C LEU A 475 -8.42 17.18 2.29
N THR A 476 -8.21 16.77 3.54
CA THR A 476 -7.22 17.37 4.44
C THR A 476 -5.78 16.92 4.07
N PRO A 477 -4.71 17.41 4.73
CA PRO A 477 -3.35 16.98 4.43
C PRO A 477 -3.19 15.46 4.58
N ASN A 478 -2.66 14.79 3.55
CA ASN A 478 -2.48 13.34 3.49
C ASN A 478 -3.76 12.51 3.75
N ASP A 479 -4.94 13.08 3.49
CA ASP A 479 -6.24 12.46 3.80
C ASP A 479 -6.54 11.25 2.93
N ALA A 480 -7.26 10.26 3.45
CA ALA A 480 -7.69 9.10 2.69
C ALA A 480 -9.10 8.67 3.11
N VAL A 481 -10.02 8.69 2.15
CA VAL A 481 -11.46 8.51 2.40
C VAL A 481 -12.07 7.56 1.39
N PHE A 482 -13.23 6.99 1.72
CA PHE A 482 -14.00 6.18 0.79
C PHE A 482 -15.25 6.94 0.33
N VAL A 483 -15.40 7.10 -0.99
CA VAL A 483 -16.65 7.52 -1.63
C VAL A 483 -17.43 6.26 -2.00
N VAL A 484 -18.53 6.02 -1.30
CA VAL A 484 -19.31 4.79 -1.40
C VAL A 484 -20.65 5.06 -2.09
N PHE A 485 -20.91 4.31 -3.16
CA PHE A 485 -22.16 4.34 -3.91
C PHE A 485 -22.96 3.08 -3.60
N ARG A 486 -23.87 3.14 -2.61
CA ARG A 486 -24.70 1.98 -2.22
C ARG A 486 -26.21 2.25 -2.21
N LYS A 487 -26.61 3.51 -2.41
CA LYS A 487 -28.02 3.95 -2.41
C LYS A 487 -28.39 4.43 -3.80
N LYS A 488 -29.43 3.84 -4.40
CA LYS A 488 -29.98 4.34 -5.67
C LYS A 488 -30.62 5.71 -5.47
N THR A 489 -30.56 6.55 -6.49
CA THR A 489 -31.21 7.87 -6.51
C THR A 489 -31.81 8.14 -7.88
N GLY A 490 -32.96 8.81 -7.91
CA GLY A 490 -33.56 9.36 -9.13
C GLY A 490 -33.22 10.83 -9.36
N GLN A 491 -32.51 11.47 -8.42
CA GLN A 491 -32.13 12.87 -8.52
C GLN A 491 -30.78 13.00 -9.23
N ASN A 492 -30.74 13.80 -10.29
CA ASN A 492 -29.50 14.09 -11.04
C ASN A 492 -28.60 15.12 -10.34
N SER A 493 -29.08 15.82 -9.31
CA SER A 493 -28.28 16.76 -8.54
C SER A 493 -28.81 16.86 -7.13
N VAL A 494 -27.91 16.84 -6.14
CA VAL A 494 -28.21 17.09 -4.73
C VAL A 494 -27.15 18.03 -4.18
N THR A 495 -27.58 19.03 -3.43
CA THR A 495 -26.71 19.89 -2.64
C THR A 495 -26.95 19.58 -1.17
N VAL A 496 -25.94 19.06 -0.52
CA VAL A 496 -25.87 18.91 0.94
C VAL A 496 -25.27 20.20 1.48
N GLU A 497 -26.00 20.88 2.36
CA GLU A 497 -25.49 22.05 3.08
C GLU A 497 -24.34 21.60 4.00
N LYS A 498 -23.16 22.20 3.82
CA LYS A 498 -22.04 22.01 4.74
C LYS A 498 -22.22 22.97 5.91
N PRO A 499 -22.14 22.50 7.16
CA PRO A 499 -22.23 23.38 8.31
C PRO A 499 -21.16 24.49 8.25
N ALA A 500 -21.53 25.71 8.62
CA ALA A 500 -20.59 26.82 8.69
C ALA A 500 -19.66 26.65 9.90
N GLU A 501 -18.35 26.75 9.66
CA GLU A 501 -17.32 26.67 10.72
C GLU A 501 -17.12 28.07 11.36
N GLU A 502 -17.23 28.14 12.68
CA GLU A 502 -17.05 29.37 13.46
C GLU A 502 -16.16 29.09 14.68
N ILE A 503 -15.07 29.84 14.83
CA ILE A 503 -14.26 29.81 16.06
C ILE A 503 -15.02 30.60 17.13
N ILE A 504 -15.41 29.94 18.22
CA ILE A 504 -16.21 30.53 19.29
C ILE A 504 -15.42 30.77 20.57
N ALA A 505 -14.25 30.13 20.72
CA ALA A 505 -13.28 30.45 21.76
C ALA A 505 -11.88 29.98 21.40
N GLU A 506 -10.89 30.60 22.03
CA GLU A 506 -9.51 30.15 22.10
C GLU A 506 -9.16 29.84 23.56
N ILE A 507 -8.55 28.69 23.82
CA ILE A 507 -8.19 28.25 25.18
C ILE A 507 -6.76 28.71 25.48
N SER A 508 -6.63 29.89 26.08
CA SER A 508 -5.34 30.56 26.35
C SER A 508 -5.05 30.74 27.85
N GLY A 509 -3.77 30.85 28.21
CA GLY A 509 -3.30 30.97 29.60
C GLY A 509 -2.86 29.64 30.23
N PRO A 510 -2.68 29.59 31.57
CA PRO A 510 -1.90 28.54 32.21
C PRO A 510 -2.55 27.16 32.15
N TRP A 511 -1.71 26.17 31.84
CA TRP A 511 -2.03 24.75 31.86
C TRP A 511 -1.28 24.04 32.98
N LYS A 512 -1.98 23.17 33.70
CA LYS A 512 -1.35 22.21 34.60
C LYS A 512 -0.87 21.02 33.78
N VAL A 513 0.42 20.69 33.82
CA VAL A 513 1.00 19.62 33.02
C VAL A 513 1.58 18.55 33.93
N ASN A 514 1.08 17.32 33.79
CA ASN A 514 1.59 16.15 34.50
C ASN A 514 2.34 15.24 33.53
N PHE A 515 3.63 15.04 33.74
CA PHE A 515 4.44 14.15 32.91
C PHE A 515 4.38 12.71 33.42
N GLN A 516 4.42 11.75 32.49
CA GLN A 516 4.52 10.33 32.83
C GLN A 516 5.70 10.08 33.78
N VAL A 517 5.42 9.42 34.91
CA VAL A 517 6.42 9.11 35.92
C VAL A 517 7.53 8.21 35.36
N LYS A 518 8.73 8.29 35.95
CA LYS A 518 9.92 7.51 35.55
C LYS A 518 10.40 7.78 34.12
N ARG A 519 10.18 9.00 33.61
CA ARG A 519 10.65 9.47 32.28
C ARG A 519 11.59 10.68 32.34
N GLY A 520 12.11 11.01 33.53
CA GLY A 520 13.09 12.07 33.74
C GLY A 520 12.52 13.49 33.87
N ALA A 521 11.25 13.70 33.50
CA ALA A 521 10.55 14.98 33.72
C ALA A 521 10.01 15.09 35.16
N PRO A 522 9.82 16.32 35.67
CA PRO A 522 9.10 16.56 36.92
C PRO A 522 7.66 16.03 36.83
N THR A 523 7.11 15.56 37.95
CA THR A 523 5.76 14.99 38.00
C THR A 523 4.69 15.99 37.55
N GLU A 524 4.84 17.26 37.95
CA GLU A 524 3.86 18.32 37.72
C GLU A 524 4.57 19.67 37.53
N VAL A 525 4.11 20.45 36.55
CA VAL A 525 4.53 21.84 36.32
C VAL A 525 3.35 22.66 35.80
N THR A 526 3.45 23.98 35.90
CA THR A 526 2.53 24.90 35.23
C THR A 526 3.22 25.48 34.00
N PHE A 527 2.55 25.39 32.84
CA PHE A 527 2.94 26.08 31.62
C PHE A 527 2.04 27.29 31.46
N ASP A 528 2.57 28.50 31.64
CA ASP A 528 1.81 29.74 31.46
C ASP A 528 1.36 29.92 30.00
N GLU A 529 2.16 29.41 29.06
CA GLU A 529 1.89 29.36 27.63
C GLU A 529 2.27 27.98 27.05
N LEU A 530 1.61 27.60 25.95
CA LEU A 530 1.94 26.38 25.22
C LEU A 530 3.27 26.57 24.51
N THR A 531 4.28 25.81 24.92
CA THR A 531 5.65 25.86 24.37
C THR A 531 6.14 24.46 24.03
N PRO A 532 6.97 24.29 22.98
CA PRO A 532 7.56 23.00 22.63
C PRO A 532 8.42 22.45 23.78
N TRP A 533 8.27 21.18 24.13
CA TRP A 533 9.02 20.57 25.23
C TRP A 533 10.52 20.60 24.98
N ASN A 534 10.95 20.32 23.74
CA ASN A 534 12.35 20.28 23.31
C ASN A 534 13.10 21.61 23.41
N GLU A 535 12.40 22.72 23.65
CA GLU A 535 12.97 24.06 23.86
C GLU A 535 12.96 24.48 25.33
N ASN A 536 12.41 23.64 26.21
CA ASN A 536 12.29 23.95 27.63
C ASN A 536 13.66 24.00 28.32
N SER A 537 13.81 24.91 29.30
CA SER A 537 15.04 25.05 30.08
C SER A 537 15.24 23.92 31.10
N ASN A 538 14.16 23.28 31.56
CA ASN A 538 14.25 22.08 32.38
C ASN A 538 14.66 20.89 31.52
N THR A 539 15.83 20.33 31.78
CA THR A 539 16.41 19.23 30.98
C THR A 539 15.55 17.95 31.01
N GLY A 540 14.83 17.70 32.10
CA GLY A 540 13.88 16.60 32.22
C GLY A 540 12.71 16.72 31.23
N ILE A 541 12.20 17.94 31.04
CA ILE A 541 11.15 18.26 30.05
C ILE A 541 11.73 18.30 28.64
N LYS A 542 12.89 18.95 28.46
CA LYS A 542 13.60 19.08 27.19
C LYS A 542 13.79 17.75 26.47
N TYR A 543 14.21 16.75 27.23
CA TYR A 543 14.49 15.41 26.75
C TYR A 543 13.38 14.41 27.12
N PHE A 544 12.16 14.87 27.41
CA PHE A 544 11.06 13.98 27.76
C PHE A 544 10.63 13.15 26.54
N SER A 545 10.37 11.86 26.78
CA SER A 545 9.66 10.98 25.84
C SER A 545 8.61 10.15 26.57
N GLY A 546 7.37 10.22 26.13
CA GLY A 546 6.22 9.57 26.76
C GLY A 546 4.96 10.43 26.66
N THR A 547 4.05 10.26 27.60
CA THR A 547 2.78 11.01 27.64
C THR A 547 2.79 12.11 28.71
N ALA A 548 2.38 13.33 28.35
CA ALA A 548 2.11 14.41 29.30
C ALA A 548 0.62 14.80 29.25
N THR A 549 0.00 14.96 30.41
CA THR A 549 -1.41 15.32 30.55
C THR A 549 -1.53 16.81 30.87
N TYR A 550 -2.09 17.57 29.94
CA TYR A 550 -2.47 18.97 30.13
C TYR A 550 -3.88 19.01 30.71
N SER A 551 -4.06 19.66 31.86
CA SER A 551 -5.35 19.76 32.55
C SER A 551 -5.71 21.21 32.81
N ARG A 552 -6.98 21.55 32.58
CA ARG A 552 -7.55 22.86 32.90
C ARG A 552 -9.08 22.80 33.00
N THR A 553 -9.65 23.62 33.86
CA THR A 553 -11.09 23.88 33.86
C THR A 553 -11.44 24.95 32.82
N ILE A 554 -12.39 24.65 31.94
CA ILE A 554 -12.97 25.59 30.98
C ILE A 554 -14.41 25.93 31.40
N SER A 555 -14.82 27.18 31.21
CA SER A 555 -16.21 27.60 31.42
C SER A 555 -16.95 27.56 30.09
N VAL A 556 -18.02 26.77 30.03
CA VAL A 556 -18.84 26.56 28.82
C VAL A 556 -20.14 27.35 28.98
N PRO A 557 -20.36 28.41 28.19
CA PRO A 557 -21.63 29.13 28.17
C PRO A 557 -22.76 28.25 27.62
N GLU A 558 -23.99 28.45 28.09
CA GLU A 558 -25.17 27.69 27.61
C GLU A 558 -25.38 27.82 26.09
N GLU A 559 -24.92 28.92 25.49
CA GLU A 559 -25.02 29.17 24.05
C GLU A 559 -24.20 28.19 23.19
N TRP A 560 -23.20 27.51 23.77
CA TRP A 560 -22.45 26.45 23.08
C TRP A 560 -23.27 25.17 22.95
N LEU A 561 -24.26 24.96 23.83
CA LEU A 561 -25.00 23.70 23.97
C LEU A 561 -26.31 23.68 23.15
N GLN A 562 -26.40 24.49 22.10
CA GLN A 562 -27.59 24.55 21.24
C GLN A 562 -27.80 23.22 20.49
N ARG A 563 -29.04 22.74 20.46
CA ARG A 563 -29.43 21.40 19.94
C ARG A 563 -29.08 21.10 18.46
N LYS A 564 -28.62 22.09 17.70
CA LYS A 564 -28.32 21.96 16.26
C LYS A 564 -26.87 22.30 15.89
N SER A 565 -26.01 22.62 16.86
CA SER A 565 -24.61 22.88 16.59
C SER A 565 -23.73 21.72 17.03
N GLU A 566 -22.74 21.35 16.21
CA GLU A 566 -21.65 20.51 16.67
C GLU A 566 -20.55 21.39 17.25
N ILE A 567 -20.00 20.97 18.39
CA ILE A 567 -18.86 21.62 19.02
C ILE A 567 -17.66 20.71 18.91
N TRP A 568 -16.56 21.26 18.42
CA TRP A 568 -15.30 20.56 18.23
C TRP A 568 -14.18 21.31 18.95
N ILE A 569 -13.17 20.56 19.38
CA ILE A 569 -11.88 21.15 19.78
C ILE A 569 -10.89 20.96 18.64
N ASP A 570 -10.18 22.03 18.31
CA ASP A 570 -9.04 22.03 17.41
C ASP A 570 -7.79 22.27 18.25
N LEU A 571 -6.88 21.30 18.31
CA LEU A 571 -5.69 21.37 19.14
C LEU A 571 -4.56 22.19 18.49
N GLY A 572 -4.73 22.63 17.25
CA GLY A 572 -3.66 23.27 16.48
C GLY A 572 -2.54 22.28 16.17
N ASP A 573 -1.30 22.67 16.43
CA ASP A 573 -0.15 21.79 16.22
C ASP A 573 0.10 20.89 17.45
N VAL A 574 0.22 19.59 17.20
CA VAL A 574 0.48 18.54 18.19
C VAL A 574 1.65 17.70 17.69
N LYS A 575 2.55 17.36 18.61
CA LYS A 575 3.69 16.47 18.36
C LYS A 575 3.68 15.36 19.40
N TYR A 576 3.06 14.20 19.12
CA TYR A 576 2.52 13.74 17.82
C TYR A 576 1.13 13.10 17.88
N LEU A 577 0.66 12.66 19.04
CA LEU A 577 -0.70 12.16 19.25
C LEU A 577 -1.33 12.89 20.43
N ALA A 578 -2.65 13.05 20.42
CA ALA A 578 -3.39 13.57 21.57
C ALA A 578 -4.68 12.77 21.82
N GLU A 579 -4.89 12.36 23.07
CA GLU A 579 -6.20 11.92 23.56
C GLU A 579 -6.89 13.09 24.26
N VAL A 580 -8.13 13.38 23.89
CA VAL A 580 -8.93 14.45 24.52
C VAL A 580 -9.95 13.83 25.46
N MET A 581 -10.03 14.37 26.68
CA MET A 581 -11.01 13.97 27.68
C MET A 581 -11.77 15.18 28.21
N ILE A 582 -13.07 15.00 28.44
CA ILE A 582 -13.94 15.98 29.11
C ILE A 582 -14.58 15.31 30.32
N ASN A 583 -14.42 15.93 31.49
CA ASN A 583 -14.99 15.45 32.76
C ASN A 583 -14.67 13.97 33.05
N GLY A 584 -13.44 13.54 32.74
CA GLY A 584 -12.96 12.16 32.94
C GLY A 584 -13.34 11.17 31.84
N ASN A 585 -14.10 11.57 30.81
CA ASN A 585 -14.47 10.69 29.70
C ASN A 585 -13.59 10.95 28.47
N SER A 586 -12.97 9.90 27.92
CA SER A 586 -12.22 9.99 26.66
C SER A 586 -13.17 10.15 25.48
N LEU A 587 -12.83 11.08 24.58
CA LEU A 587 -13.57 11.39 23.35
C LEU A 587 -12.84 10.89 22.10
N GLY A 588 -11.70 10.21 22.29
CA GLY A 588 -10.91 9.63 21.22
C GLY A 588 -9.49 10.20 21.14
N ILE A 589 -8.72 9.62 20.21
CA ILE A 589 -7.32 9.93 19.97
C ILE A 589 -7.18 10.50 18.57
N THR A 590 -6.60 11.68 18.47
CA THR A 590 -6.18 12.28 17.20
C THR A 590 -4.68 12.10 17.01
N TRP A 591 -4.27 11.69 15.81
CA TRP A 591 -2.90 11.25 15.53
C TRP A 591 -2.34 11.82 14.23
N LYS A 592 -3.11 12.66 13.52
CA LYS A 592 -2.69 13.40 12.33
C LYS A 592 -3.38 14.76 12.27
N THR A 593 -2.85 15.65 11.47
CA THR A 593 -3.50 16.92 11.14
C THR A 593 -4.77 16.72 10.28
N PRO A 594 -5.82 17.55 10.47
CA PRO A 594 -6.01 18.46 11.60
C PRO A 594 -6.29 17.71 12.91
N PHE A 595 -5.68 18.15 14.02
CA PHE A 595 -5.86 17.52 15.32
C PHE A 595 -7.17 17.94 15.99
N ARG A 596 -8.28 17.36 15.52
CA ARG A 596 -9.65 17.73 15.94
C ARG A 596 -10.41 16.57 16.56
N ILE A 597 -11.21 16.87 17.59
CA ILE A 597 -12.12 15.91 18.26
C ILE A 597 -13.49 16.56 18.48
N ASN A 598 -14.55 15.79 18.25
CA ASN A 598 -15.92 16.23 18.49
C ASN A 598 -16.23 16.21 19.99
N LEU A 599 -16.64 17.36 20.55
CA LEU A 599 -17.03 17.54 21.95
C LEU A 599 -18.55 17.51 22.15
N THR A 600 -19.33 17.37 21.08
CA THR A 600 -20.80 17.44 21.12
C THR A 600 -21.36 16.40 22.08
N GLY A 601 -22.21 16.85 23.00
CA GLY A 601 -22.82 16.00 24.02
C GLY A 601 -21.92 15.66 25.23
N ALA A 602 -20.62 15.98 25.18
CA ALA A 602 -19.71 15.76 26.32
C ALA A 602 -19.62 16.95 27.28
N LEU A 603 -19.90 18.16 26.79
CA LEU A 603 -19.85 19.41 27.55
C LEU A 603 -21.14 19.63 28.36
N LYS A 604 -21.00 20.20 29.57
CA LYS A 604 -22.11 20.73 30.39
C LYS A 604 -22.00 22.25 30.55
N ALA A 605 -23.08 22.93 30.89
CA ALA A 605 -23.03 24.37 31.16
C ALA A 605 -22.16 24.65 32.41
N GLY A 606 -21.38 25.73 32.37
CA GLY A 606 -20.43 26.09 33.41
C GLY A 606 -19.11 25.31 33.33
N GLU A 607 -18.57 24.91 34.47
CA GLU A 607 -17.22 24.34 34.55
C GLU A 607 -17.12 22.91 33.99
N ASN A 608 -16.17 22.70 33.09
CA ASN A 608 -15.78 21.40 32.57
C ASN A 608 -14.28 21.19 32.77
N LEU A 609 -13.89 20.01 33.24
CA LEU A 609 -12.49 19.61 33.26
C LEU A 609 -12.10 19.14 31.86
N LEU A 610 -11.18 19.86 31.21
CA LEU A 610 -10.54 19.47 29.96
C LEU A 610 -9.17 18.88 30.26
N GLU A 611 -8.95 17.67 29.75
CA GLU A 611 -7.65 16.99 29.81
C GLU A 611 -7.21 16.59 28.40
N ILE A 612 -5.95 16.87 28.07
CA ILE A 612 -5.34 16.52 26.79
C ILE A 612 -4.07 15.74 27.07
N LYS A 613 -4.06 14.44 26.79
CA LYS A 613 -2.88 13.58 26.92
C LYS A 613 -2.10 13.60 25.62
N VAL A 614 -0.96 14.28 25.60
CA VAL A 614 -0.08 14.35 24.44
C VAL A 614 1.05 13.35 24.57
N THR A 615 1.32 12.61 23.50
CA THR A 615 2.42 11.65 23.45
C THR A 615 3.35 11.97 22.30
N ASN A 616 4.65 12.09 22.59
CA ASN A 616 5.71 12.29 21.60
C ASN A 616 6.45 10.97 21.31
N LEU A 617 7.67 11.04 20.77
CA LEU A 617 8.48 9.90 20.33
C LEU A 617 9.71 9.71 21.24
N TRP A 618 10.33 8.52 21.21
CA TRP A 618 11.51 8.19 22.04
C TRP A 618 12.78 8.98 21.72
N VAL A 619 12.85 9.61 20.55
CA VAL A 619 14.04 10.30 20.03
C VAL A 619 14.66 11.26 21.05
N ASN A 620 13.85 12.12 21.67
CA ASN A 620 14.36 13.15 22.58
C ASN A 620 14.99 12.55 23.85
N ARG A 621 14.38 11.52 24.44
CA ARG A 621 14.95 10.84 25.61
C ARG A 621 16.18 10.02 25.27
N LEU A 622 16.22 9.38 24.10
CA LEU A 622 17.41 8.66 23.63
C LEU A 622 18.60 9.61 23.43
N ILE A 623 18.38 10.81 22.92
CA ILE A 623 19.39 11.88 22.80
C ILE A 623 19.78 12.42 24.19
N GLY A 624 18.79 12.62 25.07
CA GLY A 624 18.99 13.06 26.44
C GLY A 624 19.89 12.11 27.23
N ASP A 625 19.80 10.81 26.98
CA ASP A 625 20.62 9.79 27.65
C ASP A 625 22.06 9.68 27.09
N GLN A 626 22.40 10.49 26.07
CA GLN A 626 23.77 10.65 25.58
C GLN A 626 24.45 11.90 26.12
N GLN A 627 23.76 12.76 26.88
CA GLN A 627 24.36 13.97 27.42
C GLN A 627 25.52 13.61 28.36
N PRO A 628 26.63 14.38 28.35
CA PRO A 628 27.88 14.00 29.01
C PRO A 628 27.79 13.89 30.54
N ASP A 629 26.79 14.53 31.14
CA ASP A 629 26.50 14.52 32.58
C ASP A 629 25.62 13.35 33.03
N ILE A 630 25.08 12.55 32.10
CA ILE A 630 24.20 11.42 32.40
C ILE A 630 25.04 10.16 32.66
N THR A 631 25.00 9.68 33.91
CA THR A 631 25.70 8.46 34.35
C THR A 631 24.77 7.25 34.45
N GLU A 632 23.46 7.46 34.64
CA GLU A 632 22.43 6.43 34.65
C GLU A 632 21.39 6.77 33.56
N LYS A 633 21.26 5.89 32.57
CA LYS A 633 20.32 6.07 31.46
C LYS A 633 18.92 5.62 31.87
N LEU A 634 17.92 6.37 31.45
CA LEU A 634 16.51 5.99 31.59
C LEU A 634 16.10 4.96 30.55
N THR A 635 16.84 4.93 29.44
CA THR A 635 16.58 4.07 28.29
C THR A 635 17.60 2.95 28.15
N TYR A 636 17.16 1.88 27.51
CA TYR A 636 17.97 0.76 27.08
C TYR A 636 17.68 0.47 25.60
N THR A 637 18.74 0.39 24.81
CA THR A 637 18.76 -0.04 23.42
C THR A 637 19.97 -0.96 23.20
N THR A 638 19.86 -1.89 22.27
CA THR A 638 20.95 -2.86 21.97
C THR A 638 22.16 -2.21 21.28
N MET A 639 21.96 -1.04 20.68
CA MET A 639 23.00 -0.23 20.05
C MET A 639 22.72 1.26 20.23
N ALA A 640 23.72 2.11 19.99
CA ALA A 640 23.55 3.56 20.03
C ALA A 640 23.01 4.07 18.69
N PHE A 641 21.86 4.73 18.71
CA PHE A 641 21.21 5.28 17.52
C PHE A 641 21.38 6.78 17.36
N TYR A 642 21.62 7.47 18.47
CA TYR A 642 21.74 8.92 18.54
C TYR A 642 23.01 9.33 19.27
N ARG A 643 23.45 10.57 19.04
CA ARG A 643 24.55 11.23 19.73
C ARG A 643 24.01 12.39 20.56
N ALA A 644 24.84 12.92 21.47
CA ALA A 644 24.48 14.07 22.29
C ALA A 644 24.14 15.33 21.47
N ASP A 645 24.71 15.45 20.27
CA ASP A 645 24.54 16.56 19.33
C ASP A 645 23.47 16.30 18.26
N SER A 646 22.79 15.17 18.30
CA SER A 646 21.67 14.90 17.39
C SER A 646 20.53 15.90 17.62
N PRO A 647 19.83 16.35 16.56
CA PRO A 647 18.76 17.32 16.69
C PRO A 647 17.56 16.72 17.43
N LEU A 648 16.99 17.50 18.36
CA LEU A 648 15.74 17.13 19.03
C LEU A 648 14.56 17.30 18.08
N MET A 649 13.54 16.48 18.27
CA MET A 649 12.27 16.60 17.57
C MET A 649 11.33 17.55 18.33
N PRO A 650 10.54 18.38 17.61
CA PRO A 650 9.42 19.10 18.18
C PRO A 650 8.53 18.17 19.02
N SER A 651 8.02 18.63 20.16
CA SER A 651 7.24 17.78 21.07
C SER A 651 6.24 18.59 21.91
N GLY A 652 5.05 18.03 22.13
CA GLY A 652 4.04 18.57 23.04
C GLY A 652 2.77 19.11 22.37
N LEU A 653 1.95 19.81 23.17
CA LEU A 653 0.82 20.60 22.69
C LEU A 653 1.33 22.00 22.35
N LEU A 654 1.41 22.33 21.06
CA LEU A 654 1.95 23.60 20.59
C LEU A 654 0.82 24.62 20.35
N GLY A 655 -0.40 24.13 20.05
CA GLY A 655 -1.56 24.99 19.90
C GLY A 655 -1.57 25.78 18.58
N PRO A 656 -2.35 26.87 18.51
CA PRO A 656 -3.33 27.30 19.51
C PRO A 656 -4.49 26.31 19.64
N VAL A 657 -5.02 26.16 20.86
CA VAL A 657 -6.20 25.32 21.11
C VAL A 657 -7.47 26.16 20.96
N LYS A 658 -8.40 25.73 20.11
CA LYS A 658 -9.62 26.47 19.77
C LYS A 658 -10.86 25.61 19.96
N ILE A 659 -11.96 26.25 20.31
CA ILE A 659 -13.29 25.66 20.25
C ILE A 659 -13.97 26.16 18.99
N VAL A 660 -14.42 25.21 18.19
CA VAL A 660 -15.02 25.41 16.88
C VAL A 660 -16.46 24.94 16.91
N ARG A 661 -17.35 25.72 16.31
CA ARG A 661 -18.77 25.44 16.18
C ARG A 661 -19.11 25.23 14.71
N PHE A 662 -19.84 24.16 14.44
CA PHE A 662 -20.44 23.88 13.13
C PHE A 662 -21.96 24.09 13.23
N LYS A 663 -22.52 24.94 12.38
CA LYS A 663 -23.95 25.32 12.37
C LYS A 663 -24.61 25.10 11.02
#